data_AF-I9A877-F1
#
_entry.id   AF-I9A877-F1
#
_cell.length_a   1.000
_cell.length_b   1.000
_cell.length_c   1.000
_cell.angle_alpha   90.00
_cell.angle_beta   90.00
_cell.angle_gamma   90.00
#
_symmetry.space_group_name_H-M   'P 1'
#
loop_
_entity.id
_entity.type
_entity.pdbx_description
1 polymer ?
#
loop_
_entity_poly.entity_id
_entity_poly.type
_entity_poly.pdbx_seq_one_letter_code
_entity_poly.pdbx_strand_id
1 'polypeptide(L)'
;MTIINKRNLFFLISVWLLSTLLPAQNVTISTPHTQLLLSAPNGGTPKQLYYGSRTSDADIRSICETARGRNAYPVYGMGYPCETTLSVRHADGNLTLQMAVAGVKETRLTEENATLTVIELKDKVYPFFVNICYKAWQDADVIETWTEIRHEEKKPVQLQQFASAYLPVRRGNVWLAHLSGAWANEGQLCQEALQPGMKVIKNTDGVRNSQSAHAEVMFSLDGKPQENTGRVIGAALCYSGNYKLRIDTQEDDWHHFLAGINEENSWYNLKKEEVFRTPALALTYSDEGMSGCSRKFHQWARLHKLANGNTPRKILLNSWEGVYFDINEQGMDQMMGDIAAMGGELFVMDDGWFGDKYPRKNDSYALGDWTVDKTKLPGGLQSLLDNARKHGIRFGIWLEPEMANTKSELYEKHPEWIIKAPEREVVCARGGTQVVLDLSNPQVQDFIVQTVDELMNSYPDIDYIKWDANMSIITQGSQYLTKDNQSHLNIEYHRGFENVCRRIRASYPQLTIQACASGGGRVNYGVLPYFDEFWTSDNTDALQRIYIQWGTSYFFPAIGMGAHISASPNHQTSRSVPLKFRIDVAMSGRLGMEIQPKNMTEEEKALCRNAIAEYKTIRPVVQFGDIYRLLSPYDKQGAASLMYVSPEKDKAVFYWWKTEHFCNRHLPRVKMAGLAPDKYYKVHELNRIDTEPLKFEGKSFSGAYLNDNGLEIPSTHRVEPSKQNEYASRVLYLEEVTPSFSDNRIEQRPPLRVLCLGNSITRHEYKADIEWFSEWGMAASKEENDYCHQLEKMLSQNRPGTVVTPLNIAYWERNLNCSIDSLIGAHTTDKDVIVIRLGENVQDKEAFKSDILRLVEYCKRKANKVVITGCFWKDDEKERAIINAAHMYGLTYIPIDWIDRLYDSRPKVGDTLYDIHGKPYTVTKDFIIAHPDDKGMKKIAEAIYRVL
;
A
#
# COMPACT_ATOMS: atom_id res chain seq x y z
N MET A 1 -43.75 46.10 -66.10
CA MET A 1 -42.74 46.77 -66.98
C MET A 1 -41.50 46.95 -66.13
N THR A 2 -40.36 46.31 -66.32
CA THR A 2 -39.76 45.64 -67.48
C THR A 2 -38.68 44.69 -66.89
N ILE A 3 -38.89 43.36 -66.92
CA ILE A 3 -38.20 42.35 -67.77
C ILE A 3 -36.72 42.15 -67.33
N ILE A 4 -36.38 41.10 -66.53
CA ILE A 4 -35.97 39.71 -66.92
C ILE A 4 -34.48 39.68 -67.37
N ASN A 5 -33.53 38.79 -67.01
CA ASN A 5 -33.50 37.33 -66.77
C ASN A 5 -32.17 36.95 -66.03
N LYS A 6 -32.19 36.06 -65.03
CA LYS A 6 -31.84 34.62 -65.04
C LYS A 6 -30.39 34.20 -65.39
N ARG A 7 -29.80 33.46 -64.44
CA ARG A 7 -29.44 32.02 -64.57
C ARG A 7 -29.31 31.44 -63.16
N ASN A 8 -30.27 30.60 -62.74
CA ASN A 8 -30.22 29.12 -62.71
C ASN A 8 -29.36 28.59 -61.55
N LEU A 9 -29.71 27.59 -60.75
CA LEU A 9 -30.84 26.65 -60.61
C LEU A 9 -30.38 25.74 -59.43
N PHE A 10 -31.12 25.57 -58.33
CA PHE A 10 -31.76 24.32 -57.85
C PHE A 10 -32.19 24.60 -56.39
N PHE A 11 -33.48 24.66 -56.03
CA PHE A 11 -34.32 23.56 -55.49
C PHE A 11 -33.68 22.81 -54.30
N LEU A 12 -34.28 22.60 -53.13
CA LEU A 12 -35.58 22.92 -52.53
C LEU A 12 -35.58 22.35 -51.08
N ILE A 13 -36.45 22.88 -50.22
CA ILE A 13 -37.18 22.19 -49.13
C ILE A 13 -36.55 22.05 -47.72
N SER A 14 -37.38 22.48 -46.76
CA SER A 14 -37.51 22.11 -45.34
C SER A 14 -36.38 22.46 -44.37
N VAL A 15 -36.47 23.65 -43.78
CA VAL A 15 -36.03 23.89 -42.40
C VAL A 15 -37.11 23.31 -41.47
N TRP A 16 -37.03 22.00 -41.24
CA TRP A 16 -37.58 21.42 -40.02
C TRP A 16 -36.53 21.61 -38.93
N LEU A 17 -36.96 22.15 -37.78
CA LEU A 17 -36.19 22.19 -36.56
C LEU A 17 -35.71 20.77 -36.20
N LEU A 18 -34.45 20.48 -36.50
CA LEU A 18 -33.66 19.51 -35.76
C LEU A 18 -32.71 20.33 -34.91
N SER A 19 -33.13 20.60 -33.68
CA SER A 19 -32.20 20.83 -32.59
C SER A 19 -31.32 19.59 -32.48
N THR A 20 -30.20 19.58 -33.19
CA THR A 20 -29.15 18.59 -32.97
C THR A 20 -28.63 18.83 -31.56
N LEU A 21 -29.12 18.03 -30.62
CA LEU A 21 -28.46 17.80 -29.34
C LEU A 21 -27.01 17.45 -29.67
N LEU A 22 -26.08 18.37 -29.39
CA LEU A 22 -24.65 18.06 -29.39
C LEU A 22 -24.47 16.87 -28.43
N PRO A 23 -23.92 15.71 -28.87
CA PRO A 23 -23.69 14.59 -27.96
C PRO A 23 -22.84 15.03 -26.76
N ALA A 24 -23.26 14.63 -25.57
CA ALA A 24 -22.53 14.91 -24.34
C ALA A 24 -21.11 14.33 -24.43
N GLN A 25 -20.10 15.15 -24.14
CA GLN A 25 -18.72 14.66 -24.06
C GLN A 25 -18.59 13.86 -22.75
N ASN A 26 -18.60 12.53 -22.85
CA ASN A 26 -18.29 11.67 -21.71
C ASN A 26 -16.77 11.64 -21.51
N VAL A 27 -16.35 11.80 -20.26
CA VAL A 27 -14.94 11.89 -19.85
C VAL A 27 -14.66 10.73 -18.91
N THR A 28 -13.62 9.96 -19.25
CA THR A 28 -13.22 8.76 -18.50
C THR A 28 -11.85 8.98 -17.89
N ILE A 29 -11.78 9.08 -16.57
CA ILE A 29 -10.53 9.25 -15.82
C ILE A 29 -10.24 7.90 -15.16
N SER A 30 -9.17 7.22 -15.58
CA SER A 30 -8.88 5.85 -15.13
C SER A 30 -7.44 5.68 -14.67
N THR A 31 -7.28 4.85 -13.65
CA THR A 31 -6.03 4.19 -13.26
C THR A 31 -6.09 2.71 -13.70
N PRO A 32 -5.10 1.85 -13.41
CA PRO A 32 -5.20 0.42 -13.70
C PRO A 32 -6.48 -0.24 -13.17
N HIS A 33 -6.88 0.06 -11.92
CA HIS A 33 -7.98 -0.61 -11.24
C HIS A 33 -9.13 0.30 -10.80
N THR A 34 -8.99 1.63 -10.83
CA THR A 34 -10.01 2.61 -10.41
C THR A 34 -10.47 3.45 -11.61
N GLN A 35 -11.75 3.83 -11.63
CA GLN A 35 -12.34 4.63 -12.70
C GLN A 35 -13.33 5.67 -12.15
N LEU A 36 -13.24 6.89 -12.69
CA LEU A 36 -14.19 7.99 -12.52
C LEU A 36 -14.78 8.34 -13.89
N LEU A 37 -16.12 8.30 -14.00
CA LEU A 37 -16.84 8.67 -15.22
C LEU A 37 -17.61 9.96 -15.00
N LEU A 38 -17.43 10.92 -15.91
CA LEU A 38 -18.09 12.22 -15.91
C LEU A 38 -18.80 12.46 -17.24
N SER A 39 -19.92 13.17 -17.21
CA SER A 39 -20.54 13.80 -18.38
C SER A 39 -20.22 15.29 -18.36
N ALA A 40 -19.61 15.82 -19.42
CA ALA A 40 -19.21 17.22 -19.53
C ALA A 40 -19.69 17.84 -20.86
N PRO A 41 -21.02 17.96 -21.09
CA PRO A 41 -21.55 18.55 -22.31
C PRO A 41 -21.20 20.05 -22.40
N ASN A 42 -20.66 20.50 -23.53
CA ASN A 42 -20.38 21.92 -23.78
C ASN A 42 -21.64 22.79 -23.57
N GLY A 43 -21.54 23.86 -22.80
CA GLY A 43 -22.64 24.74 -22.39
C GLY A 43 -23.55 24.19 -21.28
N GLY A 44 -23.35 22.93 -20.87
CA GLY A 44 -24.10 22.26 -19.80
C GLY A 44 -23.34 22.15 -18.48
N THR A 45 -23.95 21.50 -17.49
CA THR A 45 -23.34 21.27 -16.17
C THR A 45 -22.53 19.97 -16.18
N PRO A 46 -21.29 19.95 -15.65
CA PRO A 46 -20.54 18.71 -15.52
C PRO A 46 -21.19 17.80 -14.47
N LYS A 47 -21.30 16.50 -14.75
CA LYS A 47 -21.94 15.54 -13.85
C LYS A 47 -21.08 14.30 -13.63
N GLN A 48 -20.90 13.89 -12.39
CA GLN A 48 -20.34 12.59 -12.04
C GLN A 48 -21.39 11.49 -12.23
N LEU A 49 -20.99 10.42 -12.91
CA LEU A 49 -21.83 9.26 -13.23
C LEU A 49 -21.44 8.02 -12.43
N TYR A 50 -20.13 7.81 -12.20
CA TYR A 50 -19.60 6.61 -11.55
C TYR A 50 -18.24 6.89 -10.91
N TYR A 51 -17.98 6.25 -9.76
CA TYR A 51 -16.65 6.13 -9.17
C TYR A 51 -16.50 4.76 -8.50
N GLY A 52 -15.46 4.00 -8.86
CA GLY A 52 -15.24 2.66 -8.32
C GLY A 52 -14.22 1.85 -9.13
N SER A 53 -14.34 0.52 -9.12
CA SER A 53 -13.53 -0.38 -9.94
C SER A 53 -13.58 -0.02 -11.42
N ARG A 54 -12.51 -0.33 -12.16
CA ARG A 54 -12.51 -0.19 -13.62
C ARG A 54 -13.61 -1.04 -14.26
N THR A 55 -14.35 -0.46 -15.20
CA THR A 55 -15.46 -1.13 -15.92
C THR A 55 -15.12 -1.38 -17.38
N SER A 56 -15.88 -2.25 -18.05
CA SER A 56 -15.69 -2.56 -19.48
C SER A 56 -16.22 -1.41 -20.36
N ASP A 57 -15.73 -1.29 -21.60
CA ASP A 57 -16.24 -0.28 -22.54
C ASP A 57 -17.76 -0.38 -22.79
N ALA A 58 -18.31 -1.59 -22.69
CA ALA A 58 -19.75 -1.81 -22.80
C ALA A 58 -20.51 -1.26 -21.59
N ASP A 59 -19.97 -1.44 -20.40
CA ASP A 59 -20.53 -0.87 -19.16
C ASP A 59 -20.41 0.64 -19.16
N ILE A 60 -19.28 1.21 -19.61
CA ILE A 60 -19.09 2.67 -19.71
C ILE A 60 -20.19 3.29 -20.57
N ARG A 61 -20.45 2.74 -21.77
CA ARG A 61 -21.54 3.22 -22.64
C ARG A 61 -22.90 3.15 -21.93
N SER A 62 -23.20 2.02 -21.31
CA SER A 62 -24.47 1.80 -20.61
C SER A 62 -24.64 2.73 -19.40
N ILE A 63 -23.59 2.97 -18.62
CA ILE A 63 -23.58 3.91 -17.50
C ILE A 63 -23.81 5.33 -18.02
N CYS A 64 -23.11 5.74 -19.08
CA CYS A 64 -23.28 7.06 -19.68
C CYS A 64 -24.70 7.33 -20.18
N GLU A 65 -25.42 6.32 -20.65
CA GLU A 65 -26.79 6.44 -21.14
C GLU A 65 -27.85 6.40 -20.01
N THR A 66 -27.60 5.64 -18.95
CA THR A 66 -28.60 5.32 -17.92
C THR A 66 -28.40 6.02 -16.57
N ALA A 67 -27.17 6.45 -16.26
CA ALA A 67 -26.84 6.95 -14.93
C ALA A 67 -27.50 8.32 -14.65
N ARG A 68 -28.09 8.45 -13.46
CA ARG A 68 -28.56 9.75 -12.96
C ARG A 68 -27.39 10.55 -12.40
N GLY A 69 -26.71 11.28 -13.28
CA GLY A 69 -25.54 12.08 -12.90
C GLY A 69 -25.82 13.13 -11.82
N ARG A 70 -24.80 13.41 -10.99
CA ARG A 70 -24.79 14.47 -9.96
C ARG A 70 -23.79 15.55 -10.34
N ASN A 71 -24.08 16.82 -10.06
CA ASN A 71 -23.16 17.91 -10.39
C ASN A 71 -21.75 17.58 -9.86
N ALA A 72 -20.74 17.60 -10.72
CA ALA A 72 -19.36 17.26 -10.35
C ALA A 72 -18.70 18.33 -9.48
N TYR A 73 -19.22 19.57 -9.51
CA TYR A 73 -18.71 20.69 -8.71
C TYR A 73 -19.84 21.71 -8.44
N PRO A 74 -20.69 21.44 -7.42
CA PRO A 74 -21.86 22.28 -7.13
C PRO A 74 -21.48 23.68 -6.64
N VAL A 75 -21.97 24.71 -7.34
CA VAL A 75 -21.74 26.13 -7.02
C VAL A 75 -22.99 26.78 -6.41
N TYR A 76 -22.80 27.81 -5.60
CA TYR A 76 -23.89 28.53 -4.93
C TYR A 76 -24.67 29.46 -5.87
N GLY A 77 -25.99 29.54 -5.64
CA GLY A 77 -26.84 30.64 -6.12
C GLY A 77 -27.89 30.31 -7.18
N MET A 78 -27.77 29.19 -7.91
CA MET A 78 -28.72 28.80 -8.97
C MET A 78 -29.34 27.41 -8.69
N GLY A 79 -30.12 27.29 -7.62
CA GLY A 79 -30.73 26.03 -7.19
C GLY A 79 -31.33 26.05 -5.79
N TYR A 80 -31.74 24.88 -5.28
CA TYR A 80 -32.18 24.67 -3.90
C TYR A 80 -31.02 24.86 -2.90
N PRO A 81 -31.23 25.33 -1.66
CA PRO A 81 -30.17 25.44 -0.65
C PRO A 81 -29.62 24.06 -0.30
N CYS A 82 -28.44 23.72 -0.84
CA CYS A 82 -27.63 22.57 -0.45
C CYS A 82 -26.18 23.02 -0.23
N GLU A 83 -25.37 22.18 0.40
CA GLU A 83 -23.95 22.49 0.56
C GLU A 83 -23.22 22.53 -0.78
N THR A 84 -22.38 23.55 -0.97
CA THR A 84 -21.69 23.83 -2.23
C THR A 84 -20.17 23.77 -2.08
N THR A 85 -19.48 23.48 -3.18
CA THR A 85 -18.01 23.54 -3.24
C THR A 85 -17.53 24.98 -3.33
N LEU A 86 -18.23 25.82 -4.11
CA LEU A 86 -17.81 27.17 -4.41
C LEU A 86 -18.95 28.18 -4.17
N SER A 87 -18.62 29.25 -3.45
CA SER A 87 -19.45 30.44 -3.27
C SER A 87 -18.59 31.68 -3.41
N VAL A 88 -19.08 32.69 -4.12
CA VAL A 88 -18.33 33.89 -4.49
C VAL A 88 -19.22 35.11 -4.32
N ARG A 89 -18.65 36.21 -3.82
CA ARG A 89 -19.23 37.55 -3.94
C ARG A 89 -18.53 38.30 -5.07
N HIS A 90 -19.27 38.53 -6.15
CA HIS A 90 -18.84 39.28 -7.32
C HIS A 90 -18.58 40.75 -7.01
N ALA A 91 -17.95 41.47 -7.94
CA ALA A 91 -17.59 42.88 -7.78
C ALA A 91 -18.80 43.81 -7.55
N ASP A 92 -19.99 43.40 -8.02
CA ASP A 92 -21.26 44.10 -7.85
C ASP A 92 -22.04 43.69 -6.58
N GLY A 93 -21.52 42.73 -5.81
CA GLY A 93 -22.15 42.18 -4.62
C GLY A 93 -23.07 40.98 -4.86
N ASN A 94 -23.27 40.54 -6.11
CA ASN A 94 -24.04 39.33 -6.41
C ASN A 94 -23.30 38.09 -5.86
N LEU A 95 -24.07 37.12 -5.39
CA LEU A 95 -23.57 35.88 -4.77
C LEU A 95 -23.72 34.65 -5.67
N THR A 96 -24.33 34.80 -6.84
CA THR A 96 -24.78 33.66 -7.65
C THR A 96 -23.78 33.29 -8.74
N LEU A 97 -23.52 31.98 -8.88
CA LEU A 97 -22.76 31.39 -9.98
C LEU A 97 -23.65 30.49 -10.82
N GLN A 98 -23.47 30.54 -12.14
CA GLN A 98 -24.08 29.66 -13.12
C GLN A 98 -23.00 29.09 -14.05
N MET A 99 -22.23 28.12 -13.54
CA MET A 99 -21.12 27.51 -14.28
C MET A 99 -21.62 26.55 -15.39
N ALA A 100 -21.00 26.65 -16.56
CA ALA A 100 -21.19 25.74 -17.68
C ALA A 100 -19.85 25.28 -18.25
N VAL A 101 -19.79 24.03 -18.74
CA VAL A 101 -18.60 23.49 -19.39
C VAL A 101 -18.27 24.31 -20.64
N ALA A 102 -17.05 24.81 -20.72
CA ALA A 102 -16.49 25.50 -21.88
C ALA A 102 -15.57 24.59 -22.70
N GLY A 103 -14.92 23.62 -22.05
CA GLY A 103 -14.03 22.67 -22.73
C GLY A 103 -13.53 21.56 -21.82
N VAL A 104 -12.99 20.51 -22.44
CA VAL A 104 -12.26 19.43 -21.75
C VAL A 104 -10.93 19.22 -22.46
N LYS A 105 -9.85 19.17 -21.69
CA LYS A 105 -8.50 18.89 -22.18
C LYS A 105 -7.90 17.73 -21.40
N GLU A 106 -7.38 16.75 -22.13
CA GLU A 106 -6.58 15.67 -21.56
C GLU A 106 -5.11 15.86 -21.96
N THR A 107 -4.19 15.58 -21.03
CA THR A 107 -2.75 15.67 -21.26
C THR A 107 -2.08 14.50 -20.55
N ARG A 108 -1.33 13.70 -21.31
CA ARG A 108 -0.48 12.64 -20.75
C ARG A 108 0.80 13.25 -20.19
N LEU A 109 1.06 13.03 -18.91
CA LEU A 109 2.25 13.48 -18.20
C LEU A 109 3.22 12.31 -18.12
N THR A 110 4.10 12.18 -19.13
CA THR A 110 4.97 11.01 -19.28
C THR A 110 6.00 10.87 -18.16
N GLU A 111 6.56 11.98 -17.69
CA GLU A 111 7.56 11.97 -16.59
C GLU A 111 6.96 11.58 -15.25
N GLU A 112 5.69 11.89 -15.04
CA GLU A 112 4.95 11.60 -13.80
C GLU A 112 4.15 10.29 -13.89
N ASN A 113 4.20 9.58 -15.02
CA ASN A 113 3.36 8.40 -15.28
C ASN A 113 1.87 8.62 -14.95
N ALA A 114 1.34 9.78 -15.34
CA ALA A 114 -0.01 10.20 -15.01
C ALA A 114 -0.75 10.77 -16.23
N THR A 115 -2.08 10.85 -16.12
CA THR A 115 -2.91 11.56 -17.09
C THR A 115 -3.65 12.68 -16.37
N LEU A 116 -3.52 13.91 -16.87
CA LEU A 116 -4.22 15.09 -16.38
C LEU A 116 -5.41 15.40 -17.29
N THR A 117 -6.59 15.43 -16.71
CA THR A 117 -7.84 15.87 -17.36
C THR A 117 -8.29 17.17 -16.71
N VAL A 118 -8.56 18.18 -17.52
CA VAL A 118 -9.04 19.51 -17.10
C VAL A 118 -10.40 19.76 -17.73
N ILE A 119 -11.41 19.98 -16.89
CA ILE A 119 -12.74 20.41 -17.31
C ILE A 119 -12.84 21.90 -17.03
N GLU A 120 -12.80 22.72 -18.08
CA GLU A 120 -12.92 24.17 -17.97
C GLU A 120 -14.41 24.54 -17.87
N LEU A 121 -14.75 25.30 -16.83
CA LEU A 121 -16.06 25.88 -16.62
C LEU A 121 -15.98 27.40 -16.75
N LYS A 122 -17.02 27.99 -17.34
CA LYS A 122 -17.22 29.43 -17.41
C LYS A 122 -18.60 29.79 -16.85
N ASP A 123 -18.67 30.85 -16.07
CA ASP A 123 -19.94 31.44 -15.64
C ASP A 123 -20.70 32.04 -16.85
N LYS A 124 -22.02 31.87 -16.89
CA LYS A 124 -22.83 32.35 -18.02
C LYS A 124 -23.00 33.87 -18.07
N VAL A 125 -22.84 34.56 -16.95
CA VAL A 125 -23.07 36.00 -16.81
C VAL A 125 -21.75 36.73 -16.56
N TYR A 126 -20.96 36.24 -15.62
CA TYR A 126 -19.72 36.85 -15.19
C TYR A 126 -18.52 36.31 -15.98
N PRO A 127 -17.46 37.11 -16.21
CA PRO A 127 -16.21 36.60 -16.76
C PRO A 127 -15.41 35.87 -15.67
N PHE A 128 -15.99 34.79 -15.17
CA PHE A 128 -15.50 33.98 -14.05
C PHE A 128 -15.31 32.54 -14.52
N PHE A 129 -14.20 31.91 -14.13
CA PHE A 129 -13.77 30.63 -14.68
C PHE A 129 -13.29 29.69 -13.57
N VAL A 130 -13.60 28.41 -13.72
CA VAL A 130 -13.16 27.34 -12.81
C VAL A 130 -12.68 26.17 -13.65
N ASN A 131 -11.44 25.75 -13.46
CA ASN A 131 -10.97 24.47 -13.96
C ASN A 131 -11.17 23.41 -12.87
N ILE A 132 -11.83 22.30 -13.19
CA ILE A 132 -11.80 21.09 -12.37
C ILE A 132 -10.71 20.18 -12.95
N CYS A 133 -9.70 19.89 -12.15
CA CYS A 133 -8.52 19.15 -12.58
C CYS A 133 -8.51 17.76 -11.94
N TYR A 134 -8.30 16.72 -12.74
CA TYR A 134 -8.16 15.34 -12.31
C TYR A 134 -6.84 14.75 -12.82
N LYS A 135 -5.98 14.29 -11.92
CA LYS A 135 -4.72 13.63 -12.26
C LYS A 135 -4.77 12.16 -11.83
N ALA A 136 -4.77 11.25 -12.79
CA ALA A 136 -4.82 9.81 -12.55
C ALA A 136 -3.41 9.19 -12.65
N TRP A 137 -2.87 8.75 -11.51
CA TRP A 137 -1.57 8.10 -11.42
C TRP A 137 -1.67 6.63 -11.86
N GLN A 138 -0.86 6.24 -12.85
CA GLN A 138 -0.94 4.90 -13.43
C GLN A 138 -0.16 3.83 -12.65
N ASP A 139 0.69 4.22 -11.71
CA ASP A 139 1.54 3.34 -10.91
C ASP A 139 1.04 3.13 -9.46
N ALA A 140 -0.01 3.82 -9.03
CA ALA A 140 -0.45 3.79 -7.63
C ALA A 140 -1.97 3.77 -7.40
N ASP A 141 -2.79 3.74 -8.46
CA ASP A 141 -4.26 3.71 -8.37
C ASP A 141 -4.89 4.83 -7.52
N VAL A 142 -4.33 6.03 -7.62
CA VAL A 142 -4.84 7.25 -6.99
C VAL A 142 -5.23 8.28 -8.05
N ILE A 143 -6.39 8.93 -7.86
CA ILE A 143 -6.83 10.09 -8.64
C ILE A 143 -6.78 11.31 -7.74
N GLU A 144 -5.91 12.28 -8.04
CA GLU A 144 -5.90 13.59 -7.40
C GLU A 144 -6.90 14.52 -8.09
N THR A 145 -7.66 15.31 -7.32
CA THR A 145 -8.57 16.33 -7.84
C THR A 145 -8.43 17.66 -7.12
N TRP A 146 -8.40 18.76 -7.86
CA TRP A 146 -8.37 20.14 -7.33
C TRP A 146 -9.09 21.10 -8.27
N THR A 147 -9.20 22.37 -7.87
CA THR A 147 -9.69 23.42 -8.75
C THR A 147 -8.73 24.59 -8.88
N GLU A 148 -8.82 25.26 -10.03
CA GLU A 148 -8.17 26.53 -10.32
C GLU A 148 -9.24 27.56 -10.67
N ILE A 149 -9.28 28.65 -9.91
CA ILE A 149 -10.34 29.65 -9.94
C ILE A 149 -9.74 30.98 -10.39
N ARG A 150 -10.34 31.63 -11.39
CA ARG A 150 -9.90 32.94 -11.89
C ARG A 150 -11.08 33.78 -12.38
N HIS A 151 -10.88 35.09 -12.48
CA HIS A 151 -11.89 36.00 -13.04
C HIS A 151 -11.25 37.17 -13.80
N GLU A 152 -12.03 37.82 -14.68
CA GLU A 152 -11.61 39.00 -15.45
C GLU A 152 -12.47 40.24 -15.15
N GLU A 153 -13.23 40.22 -14.05
CA GLU A 153 -14.00 41.38 -13.58
C GLU A 153 -13.11 42.59 -13.24
N LYS A 154 -13.69 43.80 -13.30
CA LYS A 154 -12.94 45.06 -13.10
C LYS A 154 -12.43 45.27 -11.68
N LYS A 155 -13.07 44.69 -10.67
CA LYS A 155 -12.69 44.77 -9.26
C LYS A 155 -12.48 43.37 -8.71
N PRO A 156 -11.72 43.21 -7.61
CA PRO A 156 -11.56 41.92 -6.93
C PRO A 156 -12.92 41.29 -6.58
N VAL A 157 -12.96 39.96 -6.65
CA VAL A 157 -14.08 39.15 -6.16
C VAL A 157 -13.68 38.48 -4.85
N GLN A 158 -14.65 38.11 -4.03
CA GLN A 158 -14.38 37.42 -2.77
C GLN A 158 -14.83 35.97 -2.85
N LEU A 159 -13.88 35.02 -2.75
CA LEU A 159 -14.16 33.60 -2.57
C LEU A 159 -14.60 33.38 -1.13
N GLN A 160 -15.84 32.94 -0.95
CA GLN A 160 -16.44 32.69 0.36
C GLN A 160 -16.42 31.21 0.75
N GLN A 161 -16.52 30.31 -0.22
CA GLN A 161 -16.30 28.86 -0.09
C GLN A 161 -15.52 28.38 -1.32
N PHE A 162 -14.58 27.47 -1.15
CA PHE A 162 -13.69 27.02 -2.24
C PHE A 162 -13.12 25.62 -1.92
N ALA A 163 -14.00 24.65 -1.72
CA ALA A 163 -13.62 23.26 -1.53
C ALA A 163 -12.86 22.72 -2.75
N SER A 164 -11.82 21.93 -2.52
CA SER A 164 -11.01 21.33 -3.58
C SER A 164 -11.79 20.39 -4.47
N ALA A 165 -12.75 19.66 -3.89
CA ALA A 165 -13.50 18.63 -4.60
C ALA A 165 -14.85 18.32 -3.93
N TYR A 166 -15.70 17.67 -4.72
CA TYR A 166 -16.97 17.09 -4.31
C TYR A 166 -17.03 15.64 -4.77
N LEU A 167 -17.47 14.75 -3.89
CA LEU A 167 -17.70 13.35 -4.19
C LEU A 167 -19.09 12.93 -3.66
N PRO A 168 -20.04 12.60 -4.55
CA PRO A 168 -21.29 11.98 -4.15
C PRO A 168 -21.04 10.49 -3.83
N VAL A 169 -21.26 10.08 -2.58
CA VAL A 169 -21.20 8.68 -2.13
C VAL A 169 -22.63 8.15 -2.01
N ARG A 170 -22.97 7.08 -2.72
CA ARG A 170 -24.34 6.55 -2.73
C ARG A 170 -24.73 6.10 -1.32
N ARG A 171 -25.91 6.51 -0.84
CA ARG A 171 -26.46 6.07 0.45
C ARG A 171 -26.68 4.56 0.47
N GLY A 172 -26.58 4.01 1.66
CA GLY A 172 -26.70 2.59 1.96
C GLY A 172 -26.27 2.36 3.40
N ASN A 173 -25.67 1.21 3.68
CA ASN A 173 -25.02 0.95 4.97
C ASN A 173 -23.58 1.51 4.96
N VAL A 174 -23.43 2.82 4.73
CA VAL A 174 -22.10 3.45 4.61
C VAL A 174 -21.55 3.82 5.97
N TRP A 175 -20.30 3.44 6.23
CA TRP A 175 -19.56 3.82 7.44
C TRP A 175 -18.38 4.72 7.08
N LEU A 176 -18.16 5.72 7.92
CA LEU A 176 -17.00 6.59 7.89
C LEU A 176 -15.95 6.09 8.86
N ALA A 177 -14.74 5.89 8.38
CA ALA A 177 -13.54 5.75 9.20
C ALA A 177 -12.69 7.02 9.07
N HIS A 178 -12.25 7.59 10.18
CA HIS A 178 -11.41 8.78 10.25
C HIS A 178 -10.49 8.73 11.47
N LEU A 179 -9.49 9.62 11.52
CA LEU A 179 -8.54 9.68 12.62
C LEU A 179 -8.74 10.96 13.45
N SER A 180 -8.75 10.80 14.77
CA SER A 180 -8.81 11.90 15.74
C SER A 180 -7.78 11.72 16.85
N GLY A 181 -7.52 12.74 17.65
CA GLY A 181 -6.54 12.59 18.73
C GLY A 181 -6.25 13.87 19.50
N ALA A 182 -5.10 13.85 20.16
CA ALA A 182 -4.47 14.99 20.79
C ALA A 182 -2.95 14.78 20.79
N TRP A 183 -2.18 15.76 21.28
CA TRP A 183 -0.76 15.55 21.57
C TRP A 183 -0.57 14.29 22.41
N ALA A 184 0.42 13.47 22.05
CA ALA A 184 0.73 12.20 22.71
C ALA A 184 -0.39 11.13 22.61
N ASN A 185 -1.41 11.34 21.77
CA ASN A 185 -2.51 10.40 21.52
C ASN A 185 -3.09 10.61 20.11
N GLU A 186 -2.22 10.83 19.13
CA GLU A 186 -2.56 11.12 17.75
C GLU A 186 -3.14 9.88 17.03
N GLY A 187 -3.76 10.11 15.87
CA GLY A 187 -4.10 9.04 14.94
C GLY A 187 -5.09 8.00 15.46
N GLN A 188 -5.95 8.30 16.44
CA GLN A 188 -6.91 7.32 16.94
C GLN A 188 -8.01 7.03 15.92
N LEU A 189 -8.23 5.75 15.64
CA LEU A 189 -9.26 5.30 14.71
C LEU A 189 -10.67 5.51 15.27
N CYS A 190 -11.48 6.26 14.54
CA CYS A 190 -12.92 6.40 14.76
C CYS A 190 -13.68 5.76 13.59
N GLN A 191 -14.72 4.98 13.89
CA GLN A 191 -15.58 4.34 12.90
C GLN A 191 -17.05 4.53 13.29
N GLU A 192 -17.84 5.11 12.40
CA GLU A 192 -19.26 5.40 12.66
C GLU A 192 -20.10 5.26 11.37
N ALA A 193 -21.34 4.77 11.52
CA ALA A 193 -22.30 4.77 10.41
C ALA A 193 -22.69 6.20 10.05
N LEU A 194 -22.74 6.55 8.77
CA LEU A 194 -23.24 7.85 8.33
C LEU A 194 -24.76 7.92 8.50
N GLN A 195 -25.22 8.98 9.16
CA GLN A 195 -26.63 9.25 9.44
C GLN A 195 -27.09 10.53 8.72
N PRO A 196 -28.41 10.74 8.52
CA PRO A 196 -28.94 12.02 8.06
C PRO A 196 -28.44 13.22 8.88
N GLY A 197 -28.21 14.34 8.21
CA GLY A 197 -27.55 15.52 8.77
C GLY A 197 -26.11 15.68 8.27
N MET A 198 -25.38 16.64 8.86
CA MET A 198 -24.02 16.96 8.44
C MET A 198 -22.98 16.52 9.48
N LYS A 199 -22.00 15.73 9.03
CA LYS A 199 -20.75 15.48 9.76
C LYS A 199 -19.68 16.44 9.27
N VAL A 200 -18.95 17.06 10.21
CA VAL A 200 -17.81 17.93 9.91
C VAL A 200 -16.58 17.41 10.61
N ILE A 201 -15.48 17.28 9.88
CA ILE A 201 -14.14 17.04 10.41
C ILE A 201 -13.28 18.23 9.97
N LYS A 202 -12.72 18.96 10.92
CA LYS A 202 -11.89 20.13 10.63
C LYS A 202 -10.79 20.31 11.66
N ASN A 203 -9.70 20.92 11.23
CA ASN A 203 -8.64 21.40 12.10
C ASN A 203 -8.35 22.88 11.75
N THR A 204 -8.25 23.73 12.77
CA THR A 204 -8.01 25.17 12.66
C THR A 204 -6.79 25.63 13.44
N ASP A 205 -5.88 24.70 13.77
CA ASP A 205 -4.67 24.96 14.55
C ASP A 205 -3.66 25.87 13.81
N GLY A 206 -3.71 25.87 12.48
CA GLY A 206 -2.73 26.50 11.60
C GLY A 206 -1.53 25.57 11.40
N VAL A 207 -0.66 25.47 12.40
CA VAL A 207 0.62 24.75 12.29
C VAL A 207 0.46 23.24 12.51
N ARG A 208 -0.26 22.83 13.55
CA ARG A 208 -0.40 21.44 13.97
C ARG A 208 -1.72 20.85 13.48
N ASN A 209 -1.86 20.85 12.17
CA ASN A 209 -3.12 20.55 11.49
C ASN A 209 -3.52 19.06 11.49
N SER A 210 -2.73 18.13 12.03
CA SER A 210 -3.12 16.72 12.22
C SER A 210 -3.18 16.26 13.68
N GLN A 211 -2.91 17.14 14.65
CA GLN A 211 -2.86 16.76 16.07
C GLN A 211 -4.22 16.31 16.62
N SER A 212 -5.31 17.04 16.30
CA SER A 212 -6.65 16.80 16.87
C SER A 212 -7.58 15.99 15.95
N ALA A 213 -7.44 16.20 14.65
CA ALA A 213 -8.18 15.52 13.60
C ALA A 213 -7.33 15.47 12.33
N HIS A 214 -7.60 14.48 11.50
CA HIS A 214 -6.92 14.26 10.23
C HIS A 214 -7.80 14.62 9.02
N ALA A 215 -7.14 15.00 7.92
CA ALA A 215 -7.80 15.35 6.66
C ALA A 215 -7.99 14.14 5.74
N GLU A 216 -7.76 12.94 6.29
CA GLU A 216 -7.84 11.66 5.64
C GLU A 216 -9.00 10.82 6.18
N VAL A 217 -9.85 10.30 5.30
CA VAL A 217 -11.05 9.52 5.64
C VAL A 217 -11.26 8.33 4.70
N MET A 218 -11.97 7.31 5.16
CA MET A 218 -12.42 6.18 4.35
C MET A 218 -13.92 5.97 4.48
N PHE A 219 -14.59 5.71 3.36
CA PHE A 219 -16.01 5.33 3.30
C PHE A 219 -16.12 3.85 2.99
N SER A 220 -16.48 3.04 3.98
CA SER A 220 -16.86 1.64 3.75
C SER A 220 -18.28 1.59 3.23
N LEU A 221 -18.48 1.01 2.04
CA LEU A 221 -19.76 1.04 1.33
C LEU A 221 -20.67 -0.15 1.70
N ASP A 222 -20.12 -1.15 2.40
CA ASP A 222 -20.75 -2.45 2.65
C ASP A 222 -21.05 -2.71 4.13
N GLY A 223 -21.05 -1.66 4.96
CA GLY A 223 -21.31 -1.74 6.40
C GLY A 223 -20.12 -1.36 7.25
N LYS A 224 -20.04 -1.95 8.45
CA LYS A 224 -18.94 -1.67 9.38
C LYS A 224 -17.61 -2.02 8.68
N PRO A 225 -16.61 -1.12 8.71
CA PRO A 225 -15.40 -1.33 7.94
C PRO A 225 -14.64 -2.60 8.36
N GLN A 226 -14.09 -3.31 7.37
CA GLN A 226 -13.26 -4.50 7.55
C GLN A 226 -11.89 -4.27 6.91
N GLU A 227 -10.85 -4.90 7.45
CA GLU A 227 -9.48 -4.68 6.99
C GLU A 227 -9.23 -5.24 5.59
N ASN A 228 -9.60 -6.50 5.34
CA ASN A 228 -9.17 -7.23 4.14
C ASN A 228 -10.33 -7.66 3.22
N THR A 229 -11.53 -7.09 3.39
CA THR A 229 -12.72 -7.39 2.58
C THR A 229 -13.64 -6.19 2.47
N GLY A 230 -14.38 -6.07 1.37
CA GLY A 230 -15.45 -5.09 1.21
C GLY A 230 -15.00 -3.82 0.49
N ARG A 231 -15.96 -3.09 -0.05
CA ARG A 231 -15.71 -1.92 -0.88
C ARG A 231 -15.47 -0.69 -0.03
N VAL A 232 -14.39 0.02 -0.30
CA VAL A 232 -13.95 1.20 0.43
C VAL A 232 -13.49 2.27 -0.55
N ILE A 233 -13.94 3.51 -0.32
CA ILE A 233 -13.36 4.71 -0.94
C ILE A 233 -12.44 5.36 0.08
N GLY A 234 -11.17 5.57 -0.27
CA GLY A 234 -10.23 6.36 0.51
C GLY A 234 -10.11 7.77 -0.03
N ALA A 235 -10.03 8.76 0.86
CA ALA A 235 -9.86 10.17 0.49
C ALA A 235 -8.85 10.86 1.42
N ALA A 236 -7.90 11.59 0.85
CA ALA A 236 -6.85 12.28 1.61
C ALA A 236 -6.61 13.69 1.04
N LEU A 237 -6.89 14.73 1.83
CA LEU A 237 -6.62 16.11 1.42
C LEU A 237 -5.13 16.43 1.57
N CYS A 238 -4.47 16.80 0.47
CA CYS A 238 -3.06 17.16 0.42
C CYS A 238 -2.87 18.63 0.79
N TYR A 239 -3.14 19.00 2.04
CA TYR A 239 -3.03 20.37 2.52
C TYR A 239 -2.36 20.47 3.89
N SER A 240 -1.38 21.36 4.01
CA SER A 240 -0.63 21.58 5.24
C SER A 240 -1.29 22.55 6.21
N GLY A 241 -2.41 23.18 5.82
CA GLY A 241 -3.09 24.19 6.63
C GLY A 241 -4.46 23.79 7.15
N ASN A 242 -5.22 24.82 7.54
CA ASN A 242 -6.58 24.67 8.05
C ASN A 242 -7.49 24.07 6.98
N TYR A 243 -8.12 22.95 7.29
CA TYR A 243 -9.01 22.25 6.36
C TYR A 243 -10.38 22.00 6.96
N LYS A 244 -11.33 21.73 6.08
CA LYS A 244 -12.66 21.30 6.46
C LYS A 244 -13.18 20.23 5.50
N LEU A 245 -13.55 19.11 6.08
CA LEU A 245 -14.25 18.01 5.43
C LEU A 245 -15.71 18.04 5.89
N ARG A 246 -16.63 17.98 4.94
CA ARG A 246 -18.07 17.99 5.20
C ARG A 246 -18.71 16.81 4.51
N ILE A 247 -19.54 16.09 5.24
CA ILE A 247 -20.33 14.97 4.73
C ILE A 247 -21.77 15.30 5.05
N ASP A 248 -22.47 15.84 4.07
CA ASP A 248 -23.86 16.26 4.21
C ASP A 248 -24.79 15.17 3.68
N THR A 249 -25.67 14.66 4.53
CA THR A 249 -26.63 13.60 4.19
C THR A 249 -28.03 14.19 4.24
N GLN A 250 -28.57 14.48 3.06
CA GLN A 250 -29.86 15.15 2.91
C GLN A 250 -31.00 14.14 2.64
N GLU A 251 -32.12 14.62 2.10
CA GLU A 251 -33.29 13.80 1.75
C GLU A 251 -33.08 12.91 0.50
N ASP A 252 -32.04 13.19 -0.29
CA ASP A 252 -31.76 12.46 -1.53
C ASP A 252 -30.96 11.16 -1.27
N ASP A 253 -30.64 10.42 -2.33
CA ASP A 253 -29.97 9.12 -2.24
C ASP A 253 -28.45 9.18 -1.98
N TRP A 254 -27.88 10.32 -1.54
CA TRP A 254 -26.42 10.51 -1.46
C TRP A 254 -25.93 11.07 -0.12
N HIS A 255 -24.70 10.69 0.22
CA HIS A 255 -23.85 11.42 1.15
C HIS A 255 -22.95 12.35 0.32
N HIS A 256 -23.05 13.65 0.55
CA HIS A 256 -22.33 14.68 -0.18
C HIS A 256 -21.01 14.98 0.53
N PHE A 257 -19.90 14.42 0.02
CA PHE A 257 -18.58 14.69 0.58
C PHE A 257 -17.93 15.89 -0.09
N LEU A 258 -17.55 16.90 0.69
CA LEU A 258 -16.81 18.09 0.27
C LEU A 258 -15.54 18.21 1.09
N ALA A 259 -14.42 18.47 0.44
CA ALA A 259 -13.12 18.59 1.10
C ALA A 259 -12.33 19.77 0.54
N GLY A 260 -11.69 20.55 1.40
CA GLY A 260 -10.80 21.63 0.99
C GLY A 260 -10.29 22.47 2.15
N ILE A 261 -9.76 23.64 1.82
CA ILE A 261 -9.34 24.66 2.79
C ILE A 261 -10.55 25.04 3.66
N ASN A 262 -10.35 25.22 4.97
CA ASN A 262 -11.40 25.77 5.82
C ASN A 262 -11.54 27.26 5.53
N GLU A 263 -12.68 27.64 4.95
CA GLU A 263 -13.01 29.01 4.61
C GLU A 263 -13.42 29.87 5.82
N GLU A 264 -13.68 29.26 6.99
CA GLU A 264 -14.03 29.98 8.21
C GLU A 264 -12.89 30.93 8.60
N ASN A 265 -13.17 32.23 8.59
CA ASN A 265 -12.16 33.28 8.80
C ASN A 265 -11.02 33.25 7.77
N SER A 266 -11.23 32.65 6.60
CA SER A 266 -10.25 32.56 5.51
C SER A 266 -10.84 32.82 4.13
N TRP A 267 -11.92 33.60 4.04
CA TRP A 267 -12.41 34.09 2.75
C TRP A 267 -11.29 34.83 2.00
N TYR A 268 -11.24 34.67 0.69
CA TYR A 268 -10.11 35.14 -0.11
C TYR A 268 -10.56 36.24 -1.08
N ASN A 269 -9.81 37.35 -1.14
CA ASN A 269 -10.06 38.41 -2.11
C ASN A 269 -9.17 38.13 -3.32
N LEU A 270 -9.77 37.58 -4.37
CA LEU A 270 -9.07 37.20 -5.58
C LEU A 270 -8.93 38.43 -6.49
N LYS A 271 -7.71 38.73 -6.94
CA LYS A 271 -7.48 39.82 -7.89
C LYS A 271 -7.84 39.39 -9.31
N LYS A 272 -8.13 40.38 -10.15
CA LYS A 272 -8.35 40.17 -11.59
C LYS A 272 -7.17 39.38 -12.19
N GLU A 273 -7.48 38.37 -13.00
CA GLU A 273 -6.55 37.47 -13.70
C GLU A 273 -5.67 36.59 -12.80
N GLU A 274 -5.74 36.73 -11.48
CA GLU A 274 -5.07 35.84 -10.54
C GLU A 274 -5.75 34.47 -10.54
N VAL A 275 -4.94 33.40 -10.48
CA VAL A 275 -5.41 32.03 -10.37
C VAL A 275 -5.27 31.57 -8.92
N PHE A 276 -6.42 31.34 -8.26
CA PHE A 276 -6.46 30.68 -6.97
C PHE A 276 -6.55 29.17 -7.16
N ARG A 277 -5.48 28.45 -6.79
CA ARG A 277 -5.45 26.98 -6.81
C ARG A 277 -5.74 26.40 -5.43
N THR A 278 -6.70 25.48 -5.34
CA THR A 278 -6.98 24.71 -4.11
C THR A 278 -5.98 23.56 -3.94
N PRO A 279 -5.77 23.03 -2.72
CA PRO A 279 -5.02 21.79 -2.53
C PRO A 279 -5.69 20.61 -3.23
N ALA A 280 -4.94 19.56 -3.54
CA ALA A 280 -5.50 18.35 -4.13
C ALA A 280 -6.19 17.47 -3.08
N LEU A 281 -7.32 16.86 -3.44
CA LEU A 281 -7.89 15.70 -2.75
C LEU A 281 -7.49 14.45 -3.51
N ALA A 282 -6.75 13.55 -2.88
CA ALA A 282 -6.39 12.25 -3.42
C ALA A 282 -7.50 11.24 -3.12
N LEU A 283 -7.98 10.53 -4.14
CA LEU A 283 -9.05 9.54 -4.06
C LEU A 283 -8.54 8.18 -4.53
N THR A 284 -8.87 7.12 -3.79
CA THR A 284 -8.68 5.74 -4.22
C THR A 284 -9.88 4.87 -3.89
N TYR A 285 -9.97 3.72 -4.54
CA TYR A 285 -11.03 2.73 -4.33
C TYR A 285 -10.40 1.35 -4.15
N SER A 286 -10.97 0.54 -3.26
CA SER A 286 -10.57 -0.84 -3.02
C SER A 286 -11.79 -1.71 -2.80
N ASP A 287 -11.81 -2.93 -3.35
CA ASP A 287 -12.73 -4.00 -3.00
C ASP A 287 -12.13 -5.02 -1.99
N GLU A 288 -10.89 -4.77 -1.57
CA GLU A 288 -10.13 -5.58 -0.60
C GLU A 288 -10.13 -4.99 0.82
N GLY A 289 -11.16 -4.22 1.18
CA GLY A 289 -11.28 -3.57 2.50
C GLY A 289 -10.36 -2.37 2.69
N MET A 290 -10.30 -1.88 3.94
CA MET A 290 -9.53 -0.68 4.31
C MET A 290 -8.02 -0.85 4.08
N SER A 291 -7.46 -2.03 4.34
CA SER A 291 -6.05 -2.32 4.10
C SER A 291 -5.70 -2.24 2.61
N GLY A 292 -6.62 -2.58 1.70
CA GLY A 292 -6.42 -2.36 0.26
C GLY A 292 -6.30 -0.87 -0.12
N CYS A 293 -7.11 0.00 0.48
CA CYS A 293 -6.94 1.46 0.32
C CYS A 293 -5.60 1.93 0.89
N SER A 294 -5.21 1.45 2.08
CA SER A 294 -3.92 1.81 2.70
C SER A 294 -2.75 1.44 1.80
N ARG A 295 -2.71 0.23 1.23
CA ARG A 295 -1.62 -0.19 0.32
C ARG A 295 -1.46 0.74 -0.87
N LYS A 296 -2.57 1.18 -1.48
CA LYS A 296 -2.56 2.16 -2.60
C LYS A 296 -2.04 3.52 -2.16
N PHE A 297 -2.50 4.05 -1.02
CA PHE A 297 -1.97 5.29 -0.47
C PHE A 297 -0.49 5.18 -0.08
N HIS A 298 -0.05 4.03 0.44
CA HIS A 298 1.34 3.79 0.83
C HIS A 298 2.26 3.77 -0.39
N GLN A 299 1.85 3.08 -1.46
CA GLN A 299 2.57 3.09 -2.72
C GLN A 299 2.63 4.49 -3.32
N TRP A 300 1.49 5.18 -3.44
CA TRP A 300 1.43 6.55 -3.92
C TRP A 300 2.29 7.50 -3.07
N ALA A 301 2.28 7.34 -1.74
CA ALA A 301 3.10 8.14 -0.85
C ALA A 301 4.60 7.96 -1.12
N ARG A 302 5.07 6.71 -1.19
CA ARG A 302 6.49 6.41 -1.44
C ARG A 302 6.97 6.91 -2.81
N LEU A 303 6.11 6.83 -3.83
CA LEU A 303 6.45 7.24 -5.18
C LEU A 303 6.35 8.76 -5.37
N HIS A 304 5.35 9.41 -4.78
CA HIS A 304 4.93 10.75 -5.20
C HIS A 304 4.75 11.78 -4.08
N LYS A 305 4.63 11.38 -2.81
CA LYS A 305 4.34 12.30 -1.70
C LYS A 305 5.31 12.25 -0.52
N LEU A 306 6.35 11.43 -0.56
CA LEU A 306 7.44 11.44 0.40
C LEU A 306 8.73 11.78 -0.33
N ALA A 307 9.50 12.73 0.21
CA ALA A 307 10.85 12.96 -0.29
C ALA A 307 11.68 11.67 -0.14
N ASN A 308 12.37 11.26 -1.20
CA ASN A 308 13.18 10.05 -1.24
C ASN A 308 12.43 8.81 -0.67
N GLY A 309 11.13 8.66 -0.96
CA GLY A 309 10.26 7.64 -0.37
C GLY A 309 10.63 6.18 -0.71
N ASN A 310 11.58 5.97 -1.62
CA ASN A 310 12.14 4.67 -2.00
C ASN A 310 13.55 4.41 -1.43
N THR A 311 14.06 5.29 -0.57
CA THR A 311 15.41 5.15 0.02
C THR A 311 15.32 4.60 1.45
N PRO A 312 15.94 3.45 1.77
CA PRO A 312 15.89 2.89 3.12
C PRO A 312 16.35 3.88 4.19
N ARG A 313 15.62 3.96 5.30
CA ARG A 313 15.91 4.90 6.39
C ARG A 313 16.95 4.36 7.36
N LYS A 314 17.81 5.26 7.84
CA LYS A 314 18.88 4.96 8.80
C LYS A 314 18.30 4.72 10.20
N ILE A 315 18.88 3.78 10.94
CA ILE A 315 18.53 3.55 12.33
C ILE A 315 19.29 4.57 13.18
N LEU A 316 18.54 5.45 13.86
CA LEU A 316 19.13 6.57 14.58
C LEU A 316 19.01 6.48 16.10
N LEU A 317 19.88 7.19 16.81
CA LEU A 317 19.71 7.58 18.21
C LEU A 317 19.48 9.09 18.27
N ASN A 318 18.35 9.52 18.82
CA ASN A 318 18.07 10.92 19.12
C ASN A 318 18.41 11.22 20.60
N SER A 319 19.00 12.39 20.86
CA SER A 319 19.46 12.77 22.20
C SER A 319 18.37 13.25 23.16
N TRP A 320 17.17 13.62 22.68
CA TRP A 320 16.16 14.37 23.44
C TRP A 320 15.77 13.72 24.77
N GLU A 321 15.08 12.58 24.80
CA GLU A 321 14.73 11.93 26.08
C GLU A 321 15.97 11.39 26.82
N GLY A 322 17.14 11.33 26.18
CA GLY A 322 18.39 10.89 26.79
C GLY A 322 19.08 11.94 27.66
N VAL A 323 18.94 13.23 27.34
CA VAL A 323 19.61 14.33 28.08
C VAL A 323 18.78 15.61 28.22
N TYR A 324 17.67 15.76 27.48
CA TYR A 324 16.92 17.00 27.33
C TYR A 324 17.85 18.17 27.00
N PHE A 325 17.80 19.26 27.77
CA PHE A 325 18.63 20.45 27.56
C PHE A 325 20.07 20.32 28.09
N ASP A 326 20.41 19.22 28.79
CA ASP A 326 21.73 18.97 29.40
C ASP A 326 22.77 18.46 28.37
N ILE A 327 22.76 19.08 27.19
CA ILE A 327 23.68 18.79 26.09
C ILE A 327 25.09 19.31 26.45
N ASN A 328 26.09 18.46 26.23
CA ASN A 328 27.50 18.82 26.24
C ASN A 328 28.29 17.95 25.26
N GLU A 329 29.41 18.48 24.73
CA GLU A 329 30.17 17.84 23.65
C GLU A 329 30.64 16.41 24.00
N GLN A 330 31.14 16.18 25.21
CA GLN A 330 31.60 14.86 25.67
C GLN A 330 30.45 13.85 25.74
N GLY A 331 29.29 14.27 26.24
CA GLY A 331 28.08 13.45 26.28
C GLY A 331 27.62 13.04 24.88
N MET A 332 27.71 13.94 23.91
CA MET A 332 27.35 13.64 22.52
C MET A 332 28.34 12.65 21.88
N ASP A 333 29.67 12.82 22.06
CA ASP A 333 30.68 11.84 21.59
C ASP A 333 30.44 10.44 22.20
N GLN A 334 30.11 10.38 23.50
CA GLN A 334 29.77 9.12 24.17
C GLN A 334 28.52 8.47 23.56
N MET A 335 27.43 9.20 23.38
CA MET A 335 26.19 8.65 22.80
C MET A 335 26.40 8.19 21.34
N MET A 336 27.22 8.90 20.56
CA MET A 336 27.63 8.48 19.21
C MET A 336 28.41 7.17 19.23
N GLY A 337 29.37 7.02 20.15
CA GLY A 337 30.10 5.76 20.33
C GLY A 337 29.19 4.61 20.75
N ASP A 338 28.24 4.85 21.64
CA ASP A 338 27.31 3.83 22.12
C ASP A 338 26.36 3.33 21.02
N ILE A 339 25.74 4.24 20.25
CA ILE A 339 24.86 3.83 19.14
C ILE A 339 25.64 3.14 18.02
N ALA A 340 26.85 3.61 17.71
CA ALA A 340 27.72 2.96 16.74
C ALA A 340 28.08 1.53 17.18
N ALA A 341 28.43 1.35 18.46
CA ALA A 341 28.71 0.03 19.02
C ALA A 341 27.49 -0.90 18.90
N MET A 342 26.27 -0.42 19.15
CA MET A 342 25.05 -1.21 18.95
C MET A 342 24.67 -1.42 17.48
N GLY A 343 25.39 -0.80 16.53
CA GLY A 343 25.19 -0.97 15.09
C GLY A 343 24.21 0.03 14.46
N GLY A 344 23.84 1.10 15.15
CA GLY A 344 23.08 2.20 14.55
C GLY A 344 23.89 2.98 13.52
N GLU A 345 23.22 3.84 12.76
CA GLU A 345 23.75 4.44 11.53
C GLU A 345 23.80 5.97 11.59
N LEU A 346 23.07 6.58 12.52
CA LEU A 346 22.88 8.04 12.63
C LEU A 346 22.71 8.46 14.09
N PHE A 347 23.33 9.56 14.47
CA PHE A 347 23.05 10.27 15.73
C PHE A 347 22.39 11.61 15.44
N VAL A 348 21.32 11.94 16.16
CA VAL A 348 20.62 13.21 16.02
C VAL A 348 20.73 13.99 17.33
N MET A 349 21.41 15.14 17.28
CA MET A 349 21.42 16.09 18.39
C MET A 349 20.15 16.92 18.35
N ASP A 350 19.32 16.78 19.38
CA ASP A 350 18.02 17.45 19.50
C ASP A 350 18.12 18.87 20.11
N ASP A 351 17.00 19.44 20.57
CA ASP A 351 16.89 20.82 21.08
C ASP A 351 17.89 21.12 22.23
N GLY A 352 18.46 22.33 22.22
CA GLY A 352 19.38 22.81 23.26
C GLY A 352 20.79 23.21 22.80
N TRP A 353 21.12 23.07 21.51
CA TRP A 353 22.48 23.31 20.99
C TRP A 353 22.80 24.76 20.62
N PHE A 354 21.81 25.65 20.61
CA PHE A 354 21.88 26.97 20.00
C PHE A 354 21.63 28.13 20.99
N GLY A 355 21.90 29.34 20.53
CA GLY A 355 21.77 30.61 21.25
C GLY A 355 23.08 31.05 21.92
N ASP A 356 23.47 32.31 21.68
CA ASP A 356 24.64 32.95 22.31
C ASP A 356 24.20 33.90 23.44
N LYS A 357 23.68 35.08 23.09
CA LYS A 357 23.16 36.06 24.07
C LYS A 357 22.04 35.45 24.94
N TYR A 358 21.17 34.67 24.32
CA TYR A 358 20.10 33.90 24.97
C TYR A 358 20.35 32.41 24.75
N PRO A 359 21.09 31.71 25.61
CA PRO A 359 21.39 30.29 25.38
C PRO A 359 20.16 29.40 25.64
N ARG A 360 19.94 28.39 24.80
CA ARG A 360 18.83 27.41 24.89
C ARG A 360 19.01 26.45 26.07
N LYS A 361 18.80 26.94 27.29
CA LYS A 361 18.88 26.15 28.54
C LYS A 361 17.55 25.49 28.94
N ASN A 362 16.45 25.98 28.39
CA ASN A 362 15.10 25.45 28.48
C ASN A 362 14.27 26.01 27.31
N ASP A 363 12.96 25.75 27.30
CA ASP A 363 12.07 26.11 26.19
C ASP A 363 11.64 27.60 26.17
N SER A 364 12.13 28.44 27.08
CA SER A 364 11.78 29.86 27.19
C SER A 364 12.70 30.83 26.41
N TYR A 365 13.76 30.36 25.75
CA TYR A 365 14.79 31.22 25.14
C TYR A 365 15.26 30.70 23.78
N ALA A 366 15.85 31.59 22.98
CA ALA A 366 16.72 31.28 21.83
C ALA A 366 16.07 30.78 20.53
N LEU A 367 14.78 30.42 20.47
CA LEU A 367 14.17 30.11 19.17
C LEU A 367 14.29 31.33 18.26
N GLY A 368 14.82 31.10 17.05
CA GLY A 368 15.23 32.14 16.12
C GLY A 368 16.73 32.44 16.10
N ASP A 369 17.48 32.06 17.14
CA ASP A 369 18.92 32.32 17.27
C ASP A 369 19.73 31.05 16.99
N TRP A 370 19.83 30.65 15.72
CA TRP A 370 20.44 29.40 15.25
C TRP A 370 21.99 29.38 15.24
N THR A 371 22.60 30.03 16.22
CA THR A 371 24.06 30.06 16.43
C THR A 371 24.45 29.05 17.50
N VAL A 372 25.54 28.31 17.30
CA VAL A 372 26.00 27.27 18.24
C VAL A 372 26.37 27.83 19.61
N ASP A 373 25.83 27.26 20.68
CA ASP A 373 26.24 27.55 22.07
C ASP A 373 27.59 26.89 22.37
N LYS A 374 28.68 27.67 22.23
CA LYS A 374 30.05 27.21 22.48
C LYS A 374 30.36 26.94 23.96
N THR A 375 29.47 27.33 24.88
CA THR A 375 29.62 26.96 26.29
C THR A 375 29.30 25.47 26.48
N LYS A 376 28.28 24.96 25.77
CA LYS A 376 27.92 23.53 25.75
C LYS A 376 28.79 22.73 24.79
N LEU A 377 29.16 23.33 23.66
CA LEU A 377 29.88 22.70 22.55
C LEU A 377 31.17 23.48 22.21
N PRO A 378 32.25 23.37 23.00
CA PRO A 378 33.46 24.17 22.81
C PRO A 378 34.11 24.04 21.43
N GLY A 379 34.07 22.86 20.81
CA GLY A 379 34.54 22.59 19.45
C GLY A 379 33.49 22.86 18.36
N GLY A 380 32.29 23.29 18.75
CA GLY A 380 31.16 23.56 17.86
C GLY A 380 30.65 22.32 17.11
N LEU A 381 29.80 22.54 16.09
CA LEU A 381 29.23 21.44 15.30
C LEU A 381 30.29 20.65 14.52
N GLN A 382 31.42 21.28 14.15
CA GLN A 382 32.50 20.57 13.47
C GLN A 382 33.09 19.44 14.32
N SER A 383 33.27 19.66 15.63
CA SER A 383 33.72 18.60 16.56
C SER A 383 32.73 17.44 16.60
N LEU A 384 31.42 17.72 16.57
CA LEU A 384 30.39 16.67 16.54
C LEU A 384 30.40 15.86 15.24
N LEU A 385 30.61 16.52 14.09
CA LEU A 385 30.80 15.83 12.81
C LEU A 385 32.06 14.96 12.82
N ASP A 386 33.15 15.45 13.38
CA ASP A 386 34.40 14.71 13.53
C ASP A 386 34.21 13.47 14.41
N ASN A 387 33.46 13.60 15.51
CA ASN A 387 33.10 12.49 16.40
C ASN A 387 32.20 11.46 15.69
N ALA A 388 31.20 11.90 14.93
CA ALA A 388 30.37 10.99 14.14
C ALA A 388 31.22 10.21 13.11
N ARG A 389 32.15 10.89 12.42
CA ARG A 389 33.10 10.25 11.49
C ARG A 389 34.04 9.28 12.20
N LYS A 390 34.57 9.64 13.36
CA LYS A 390 35.41 8.79 14.23
C LYS A 390 34.69 7.48 14.59
N HIS A 391 33.38 7.52 14.84
CA HIS A 391 32.58 6.33 15.16
C HIS A 391 31.95 5.64 13.94
N GLY A 392 32.13 6.18 12.73
CA GLY A 392 31.62 5.59 11.49
C GLY A 392 30.11 5.72 11.29
N ILE A 393 29.47 6.71 11.92
CA ILE A 393 28.03 6.99 11.78
C ILE A 393 27.80 8.38 11.17
N ARG A 394 26.56 8.66 10.76
CA ARG A 394 26.14 9.98 10.29
C ARG A 394 25.69 10.86 11.46
N PHE A 395 25.62 12.16 11.21
CA PHE A 395 25.16 13.15 12.17
C PHE A 395 23.93 13.90 11.63
N GLY A 396 22.99 14.17 12.51
CA GLY A 396 21.80 14.97 12.26
C GLY A 396 21.55 15.96 13.39
N ILE A 397 20.71 16.94 13.11
CA ILE A 397 20.47 18.07 14.02
C ILE A 397 18.99 18.47 14.03
N TRP A 398 18.52 19.03 15.14
CA TRP A 398 17.17 19.57 15.27
C TRP A 398 17.10 21.07 14.97
N LEU A 399 15.99 21.49 14.36
CA LEU A 399 15.63 22.88 14.10
C LEU A 399 14.11 23.07 14.28
N GLU A 400 13.68 24.27 14.68
CA GLU A 400 12.28 24.71 14.71
C GLU A 400 12.15 26.11 14.09
N PRO A 401 12.38 26.23 12.78
CA PRO A 401 12.66 27.52 12.15
C PRO A 401 11.41 28.40 11.98
N GLU A 402 10.21 27.84 12.17
CA GLU A 402 8.94 28.57 12.06
C GLU A 402 8.58 29.35 13.34
N MET A 403 9.37 29.19 14.40
CA MET A 403 9.11 29.78 15.72
C MET A 403 10.22 30.72 16.14
N ALA A 404 9.86 31.66 17.02
CA ALA A 404 10.81 32.47 17.76
C ALA A 404 10.46 32.47 19.25
N ASN A 405 11.37 32.91 20.11
CA ASN A 405 11.05 33.30 21.48
C ASN A 405 11.09 34.84 21.59
N THR A 406 10.21 35.43 22.40
CA THR A 406 10.30 36.87 22.75
C THR A 406 11.58 37.23 23.52
N LYS A 407 12.32 36.21 23.98
CA LYS A 407 13.68 36.30 24.53
C LYS A 407 14.67 35.65 23.55
N SER A 408 14.83 36.27 22.39
CA SER A 408 15.79 35.93 21.33
C SER A 408 16.30 37.21 20.68
N GLU A 409 17.48 37.17 20.08
CA GLU A 409 17.98 38.28 19.27
C GLU A 409 17.13 38.50 18.02
N LEU A 410 16.61 37.44 17.41
CA LEU A 410 15.69 37.55 16.28
C LEU A 410 14.50 38.45 16.63
N TYR A 411 13.86 38.20 17.77
CA TYR A 411 12.70 38.99 18.21
C TYR A 411 13.07 40.42 18.61
N GLU A 412 14.23 40.64 19.22
CA GLU A 412 14.71 42.01 19.52
C GLU A 412 14.91 42.85 18.25
N LYS A 413 15.43 42.23 17.18
CA LYS A 413 15.72 42.90 15.90
C LYS A 413 14.47 43.04 15.03
N HIS A 414 13.61 42.02 15.04
CA HIS A 414 12.45 41.90 14.17
C HIS A 414 11.17 41.53 14.93
N PRO A 415 10.69 42.35 15.88
CA PRO A 415 9.44 42.08 16.61
C PRO A 415 8.21 42.09 15.69
N GLU A 416 8.32 42.66 14.49
CA GLU A 416 7.27 42.71 13.47
C GLU A 416 7.09 41.40 12.68
N TRP A 417 8.05 40.47 12.74
CA TRP A 417 8.05 39.22 11.97
C TRP A 417 7.13 38.13 12.53
N ILE A 418 6.49 38.34 13.68
CA ILE A 418 5.61 37.34 14.29
C ILE A 418 4.16 37.48 13.81
N ILE A 419 3.40 36.40 13.91
CA ILE A 419 1.94 36.43 13.71
C ILE A 419 1.31 37.20 14.87
N LYS A 420 0.80 38.39 14.56
CA LYS A 420 0.20 39.31 15.52
C LYS A 420 -0.77 40.24 14.80
N ALA A 421 -1.98 40.37 15.34
CA ALA A 421 -2.89 41.41 14.89
C ALA A 421 -2.32 42.81 15.23
N PRO A 422 -2.38 43.78 14.31
CA PRO A 422 -2.07 45.18 14.62
C PRO A 422 -2.80 45.64 15.89
N GLU A 423 -2.13 46.45 16.72
CA GLU A 423 -2.68 47.03 17.96
C GLU A 423 -3.08 46.04 19.07
N ARG A 424 -2.77 44.74 18.92
CA ARG A 424 -2.95 43.74 20.00
C ARG A 424 -1.64 43.46 20.72
N GLU A 425 -1.76 43.00 21.96
CA GLU A 425 -0.63 42.46 22.72
C GLU A 425 -0.14 41.12 22.12
N VAL A 426 1.14 40.81 22.36
CA VAL A 426 1.73 39.53 21.97
C VAL A 426 1.19 38.43 22.88
N VAL A 427 0.81 37.29 22.30
CA VAL A 427 0.43 36.09 23.07
C VAL A 427 1.49 35.03 22.87
N CYS A 428 2.09 34.60 23.97
CA CYS A 428 3.12 33.56 23.98
C CYS A 428 2.51 32.20 24.38
N ALA A 429 3.13 31.10 23.93
CA ALA A 429 2.76 29.74 24.35
C ALA A 429 3.86 29.07 25.19
N ARG A 430 4.42 27.96 24.70
CA ARG A 430 5.39 27.11 25.40
C ARG A 430 6.55 27.95 25.96
N GLY A 431 7.01 27.58 27.16
CA GLY A 431 8.04 28.32 27.88
C GLY A 431 7.66 29.76 28.25
N GLY A 432 6.42 30.21 28.05
CA GLY A 432 5.96 31.57 28.33
C GLY A 432 6.46 32.65 27.36
N THR A 433 7.20 32.27 26.31
CA THR A 433 7.85 33.22 25.39
C THR A 433 7.79 32.81 23.93
N GLN A 434 7.41 31.56 23.60
CA GLN A 434 7.36 31.10 22.21
C GLN A 434 6.25 31.83 21.42
N VAL A 435 6.55 32.18 20.17
CA VAL A 435 5.69 32.86 19.20
C VAL A 435 5.90 32.28 17.79
N VAL A 436 4.89 32.36 16.93
CA VAL A 436 4.95 31.87 15.54
C VAL A 436 5.42 32.98 14.60
N LEU A 437 6.36 32.68 13.71
CA LEU A 437 6.79 33.61 12.67
C LEU A 437 5.75 33.70 11.54
N ASP A 438 5.57 34.89 10.97
CA ASP A 438 4.59 35.17 9.92
C ASP A 438 5.15 34.83 8.53
N LEU A 439 4.94 33.59 8.10
CA LEU A 439 5.35 33.11 6.78
C LEU A 439 4.63 33.77 5.61
N SER A 440 3.59 34.58 5.82
CA SER A 440 3.06 35.41 4.74
C SER A 440 4.06 36.50 4.31
N ASN A 441 5.02 36.85 5.17
CA ASN A 441 6.09 37.80 4.88
C ASN A 441 7.29 37.11 4.18
N PRO A 442 7.64 37.50 2.93
CA PRO A 442 8.78 36.94 2.22
C PRO A 442 10.13 37.07 2.94
N GLN A 443 10.32 38.11 3.76
CA GLN A 443 11.56 38.28 4.53
C GLN A 443 11.74 37.18 5.60
N VAL A 444 10.64 36.75 6.21
CA VAL A 444 10.64 35.63 7.16
C VAL A 444 10.94 34.32 6.43
N GLN A 445 10.37 34.13 5.23
CA GLN A 445 10.68 32.97 4.40
C GLN A 445 12.16 32.92 4.02
N ASP A 446 12.73 34.07 3.62
CA ASP A 446 14.15 34.19 3.29
C ASP A 446 15.05 33.90 4.49
N PHE A 447 14.69 34.39 5.68
CA PHE A 447 15.41 34.10 6.92
C PHE A 447 15.48 32.60 7.22
N ILE A 448 14.37 31.86 7.07
CA ILE A 448 14.35 30.41 7.31
C ILE A 448 15.22 29.67 6.28
N VAL A 449 15.09 30.03 5.00
CA VAL A 449 15.92 29.42 3.95
C VAL A 449 17.39 29.70 4.21
N GLN A 450 17.74 30.94 4.55
CA GLN A 450 19.10 31.33 4.89
C GLN A 450 19.65 30.58 6.11
N THR A 451 18.82 30.36 7.14
CA THR A 451 19.21 29.57 8.32
C THR A 451 19.67 28.17 7.91
N VAL A 452 18.89 27.50 7.06
CA VAL A 452 19.26 26.15 6.58
C VAL A 452 20.45 26.22 5.63
N ASP A 453 20.49 27.20 4.73
CA ASP A 453 21.61 27.38 3.80
C ASP A 453 22.94 27.61 4.54
N GLU A 454 22.97 28.48 5.55
CA GLU A 454 24.16 28.76 6.35
C GLU A 454 24.63 27.53 7.12
N LEU A 455 23.69 26.80 7.72
CA LEU A 455 23.99 25.55 8.43
C LEU A 455 24.59 24.52 7.48
N MET A 456 23.96 24.27 6.33
CA MET A 456 24.41 23.26 5.38
C MET A 456 25.68 23.66 4.62
N ASN A 457 25.89 24.95 4.34
CA ASN A 457 27.12 25.43 3.71
C ASN A 457 28.32 25.39 4.67
N SER A 458 28.08 25.66 5.95
CA SER A 458 29.13 25.58 6.98
C SER A 458 29.44 24.14 7.37
N TYR A 459 28.43 23.26 7.30
CA TYR A 459 28.49 21.88 7.79
C TYR A 459 27.86 20.91 6.78
N PRO A 460 28.46 20.74 5.59
CA PRO A 460 27.87 19.95 4.49
C PRO A 460 27.74 18.45 4.79
N ASP A 461 28.40 17.95 5.84
CA ASP A 461 28.33 16.55 6.28
C ASP A 461 27.12 16.25 7.18
N ILE A 462 26.28 17.25 7.52
CA ILE A 462 24.99 17.02 8.16
C ILE A 462 24.11 16.21 7.20
N ASP A 463 23.71 15.02 7.64
CA ASP A 463 22.97 14.05 6.83
C ASP A 463 21.46 14.13 7.07
N TYR A 464 21.04 14.75 8.18
CA TYR A 464 19.67 14.71 8.66
C TYR A 464 19.26 15.98 9.43
N ILE A 465 18.05 16.48 9.18
CA ILE A 465 17.40 17.54 9.98
C ILE A 465 16.07 17.04 10.56
N LYS A 466 15.89 17.12 11.88
CA LYS A 466 14.56 17.04 12.52
C LYS A 466 13.98 18.45 12.55
N TRP A 467 12.96 18.69 11.73
CA TRP A 467 12.30 19.97 11.60
C TRP A 467 11.02 19.97 12.43
N ASP A 468 11.02 20.72 13.53
CA ASP A 468 9.94 20.77 14.50
C ASP A 468 9.10 22.05 14.40
N ALA A 469 7.91 22.04 15.01
CA ALA A 469 6.99 23.18 15.15
C ALA A 469 6.00 22.94 16.29
N ASN A 470 6.27 23.54 17.45
CA ASN A 470 5.68 23.19 18.73
C ASN A 470 4.54 24.12 19.19
N MET A 471 4.04 25.00 18.31
CA MET A 471 3.03 26.00 18.65
C MET A 471 1.99 26.18 17.55
N SER A 472 0.72 26.28 17.95
CA SER A 472 -0.40 26.63 17.08
C SER A 472 -0.44 28.12 16.76
N ILE A 473 -1.16 28.51 15.71
CA ILE A 473 -1.50 29.92 15.45
C ILE A 473 -2.62 30.34 16.41
N ILE A 474 -2.25 30.72 17.63
CA ILE A 474 -3.20 31.11 18.70
C ILE A 474 -3.66 32.56 18.61
N THR A 475 -2.99 33.40 17.82
CA THR A 475 -3.37 34.78 17.51
C THR A 475 -3.64 34.92 16.02
N GLN A 476 -4.84 35.37 15.67
CA GLN A 476 -5.21 35.61 14.28
C GLN A 476 -4.96 37.07 13.92
N GLY A 477 -4.11 37.30 12.92
CA GLY A 477 -3.76 38.60 12.38
C GLY A 477 -2.29 38.69 11.98
N SER A 478 -2.00 39.44 10.94
CA SER A 478 -0.66 39.64 10.39
C SER A 478 -0.31 41.12 10.38
N GLN A 479 0.93 41.44 10.73
CA GLN A 479 1.47 42.82 10.60
C GLN A 479 1.95 43.11 9.17
N TYR A 480 2.13 42.06 8.35
CA TYR A 480 2.56 42.15 6.97
C TYR A 480 1.39 42.29 5.99
N LEU A 481 0.32 41.52 6.18
CA LEU A 481 -0.84 41.55 5.28
C LEU A 481 -1.58 42.89 5.37
N THR A 482 -2.17 43.32 4.25
CA THR A 482 -2.98 44.53 4.19
C THR A 482 -4.27 44.38 5.01
N LYS A 483 -4.88 45.51 5.37
CA LYS A 483 -6.15 45.54 6.13
C LYS A 483 -7.26 44.72 5.47
N ASP A 484 -7.34 44.76 4.13
CA ASP A 484 -8.37 44.05 3.37
C ASP A 484 -8.10 42.54 3.26
N ASN A 485 -6.85 42.11 3.45
CA ASN A 485 -6.41 40.73 3.25
C ASN A 485 -6.02 40.00 4.54
N GLN A 486 -6.39 40.52 5.71
CA GLN A 486 -6.13 39.83 6.98
C GLN A 486 -6.71 38.40 7.03
N SER A 487 -7.83 38.14 6.34
CA SER A 487 -8.40 36.80 6.21
C SER A 487 -7.51 35.84 5.40
N HIS A 488 -6.50 36.34 4.67
CA HIS A 488 -5.62 35.48 3.87
C HIS A 488 -4.55 34.79 4.73
N LEU A 489 -4.37 35.20 5.99
CA LEU A 489 -3.27 34.77 6.87
C LEU A 489 -3.01 33.26 6.83
N ASN A 490 -4.01 32.43 7.12
CA ASN A 490 -3.81 30.99 7.19
C ASN A 490 -3.40 30.41 5.82
N ILE A 491 -3.96 30.94 4.72
CA ILE A 491 -3.62 30.48 3.36
C ILE A 491 -2.20 30.93 2.98
N GLU A 492 -1.87 32.20 3.18
CA GLU A 492 -0.57 32.77 2.81
C GLU A 492 0.57 32.27 3.70
N TYR A 493 0.29 31.97 4.98
CA TYR A 493 1.25 31.28 5.85
C TYR A 493 1.68 29.95 5.23
N HIS A 494 0.74 29.11 4.80
CA HIS A 494 1.07 27.80 4.24
C HIS A 494 1.63 27.86 2.82
N ARG A 495 1.24 28.85 2.00
CA ARG A 495 1.92 29.12 0.72
C ARG A 495 3.37 29.55 0.95
N GLY A 496 3.63 30.36 1.98
CA GLY A 496 4.97 30.74 2.40
C GLY A 496 5.78 29.55 2.90
N PHE A 497 5.19 28.71 3.76
CA PHE A 497 5.79 27.46 4.22
C PHE A 497 6.16 26.52 3.06
N GLU A 498 5.22 26.29 2.14
CA GLU A 498 5.45 25.49 0.94
C GLU A 498 6.62 26.06 0.11
N ASN A 499 6.67 27.38 -0.07
CA ASN A 499 7.75 28.03 -0.81
C ASN A 499 9.11 27.84 -0.13
N VAL A 500 9.18 27.96 1.20
CA VAL A 500 10.38 27.67 2.00
C VAL A 500 10.83 26.23 1.79
N CYS A 501 9.93 25.27 1.99
CA CYS A 501 10.23 23.85 1.84
C CYS A 501 10.69 23.49 0.43
N ARG A 502 10.06 24.05 -0.61
CA ARG A 502 10.44 23.86 -2.01
C ARG A 502 11.84 24.38 -2.30
N ARG A 503 12.19 25.58 -1.79
CA ARG A 503 13.53 26.17 -1.97
C ARG A 503 14.60 25.31 -1.31
N ILE A 504 14.37 24.89 -0.07
CA ILE A 504 15.31 24.03 0.68
C ILE A 504 15.49 22.69 -0.02
N ARG A 505 14.40 22.06 -0.46
CA ARG A 505 14.47 20.77 -1.16
C ARG A 505 15.16 20.87 -2.52
N ALA A 506 15.03 22.01 -3.21
CA ALA A 506 15.75 22.27 -4.45
C ALA A 506 17.27 22.40 -4.23
N SER A 507 17.69 23.06 -3.14
CA SER A 507 19.11 23.19 -2.77
C SER A 507 19.70 21.88 -2.21
N TYR A 508 18.93 21.14 -1.43
CA TYR A 508 19.39 19.96 -0.68
C TYR A 508 18.50 18.73 -0.93
N PRO A 509 18.44 18.20 -2.17
CA PRO A 509 17.53 17.12 -2.53
C PRO A 509 17.77 15.81 -1.75
N GLN A 510 19.02 15.54 -1.36
CA GLN A 510 19.43 14.32 -0.68
C GLN A 510 19.46 14.43 0.86
N LEU A 511 19.26 15.63 1.42
CA LEU A 511 19.21 15.83 2.86
C LEU A 511 17.97 15.13 3.42
N THR A 512 18.14 14.26 4.41
CA THR A 512 16.98 13.62 5.05
C THR A 512 16.33 14.63 5.99
N ILE A 513 15.06 14.96 5.79
CA ILE A 513 14.33 15.89 6.65
C ILE A 513 13.13 15.19 7.27
N GLN A 514 13.05 15.16 8.59
CA GLN A 514 11.91 14.63 9.33
C GLN A 514 10.96 15.76 9.74
N ALA A 515 9.69 15.64 9.36
CA ALA A 515 8.63 16.52 9.86
C ALA A 515 8.28 16.15 11.31
N CYS A 516 8.25 17.14 12.20
CA CYS A 516 7.83 16.99 13.59
C CYS A 516 6.98 18.21 13.97
N ALA A 517 5.93 18.03 14.76
CA ALA A 517 5.22 19.17 15.34
C ALA A 517 4.65 18.76 16.69
N SER A 518 5.49 18.80 17.73
CA SER A 518 5.21 18.13 19.01
C SER A 518 4.76 16.68 18.80
N GLY A 519 5.55 15.90 18.06
CA GLY A 519 5.11 14.60 17.57
C GLY A 519 4.34 14.70 16.25
N GLY A 520 3.20 14.01 16.20
CA GLY A 520 2.43 13.76 14.99
C GLY A 520 1.55 14.93 14.54
N GLY A 521 1.84 16.16 14.98
CA GLY A 521 0.96 17.31 14.79
C GLY A 521 0.81 17.81 13.35
N ARG A 522 1.67 17.38 12.41
CA ARG A 522 1.57 17.76 10.98
C ARG A 522 1.84 16.62 9.98
N VAL A 523 1.44 15.41 10.36
CA VAL A 523 1.47 14.22 9.51
C VAL A 523 0.31 14.29 8.52
N ASN A 524 0.57 14.87 7.33
CA ASN A 524 -0.39 15.00 6.23
C ASN A 524 0.32 15.13 4.87
N TYR A 525 -0.40 14.88 3.77
CA TYR A 525 0.17 14.92 2.42
C TYR A 525 0.41 16.31 1.81
N GLY A 526 0.08 17.39 2.53
CA GLY A 526 0.50 18.74 2.15
C GLY A 526 1.94 19.06 2.57
N VAL A 527 2.43 18.43 3.64
CA VAL A 527 3.80 18.61 4.15
C VAL A 527 4.75 17.59 3.52
N LEU A 528 4.36 16.32 3.50
CA LEU A 528 5.26 15.20 3.17
C LEU A 528 6.00 15.26 1.82
N PRO A 529 5.55 15.94 0.74
CA PRO A 529 6.33 16.05 -0.50
C PRO A 529 7.73 16.63 -0.28
N TYR A 530 7.94 17.36 0.81
CA TYR A 530 9.21 17.99 1.15
C TYR A 530 9.98 17.28 2.26
N PHE A 531 9.42 16.24 2.87
CA PHE A 531 9.97 15.54 4.03
C PHE A 531 10.09 14.04 3.78
N ASP A 532 11.16 13.46 4.27
CA ASP A 532 11.51 12.06 4.05
C ASP A 532 10.73 11.13 5.01
N GLU A 533 10.47 11.62 6.21
CA GLU A 533 9.77 10.90 7.26
C GLU A 533 9.14 11.90 8.25
N PHE A 534 8.44 11.39 9.25
CA PHE A 534 7.80 12.18 10.28
C PHE A 534 7.92 11.52 11.65
N TRP A 535 8.00 12.35 12.69
CA TRP A 535 7.91 11.90 14.06
C TRP A 535 6.44 11.59 14.39
N THR A 536 6.12 10.31 14.58
CA THR A 536 4.72 9.88 14.62
C THR A 536 3.98 10.37 15.87
N SER A 537 4.67 10.50 17.00
CA SER A 537 4.11 11.02 18.26
C SER A 537 5.24 11.19 19.27
N ASP A 538 5.17 12.23 20.11
CA ASP A 538 6.03 12.37 21.29
C ASP A 538 5.78 11.29 22.34
N ASN A 539 4.65 10.59 22.26
CA ASN A 539 4.38 9.47 23.13
C ASN A 539 5.14 8.24 22.66
N THR A 540 6.21 7.90 23.37
CA THR A 540 7.05 6.73 23.09
C THR A 540 6.69 5.51 23.96
N ASP A 541 5.57 5.55 24.70
CA ASP A 541 5.07 4.38 25.44
C ASP A 541 4.65 3.29 24.46
N ALA A 542 5.31 2.13 24.52
CA ALA A 542 5.13 1.07 23.54
C ALA A 542 3.68 0.54 23.46
N LEU A 543 2.93 0.50 24.56
CA LEU A 543 1.55 0.03 24.51
C LEU A 543 0.63 1.07 23.85
N GLN A 544 0.78 2.37 24.12
CA GLN A 544 0.02 3.41 23.40
C GLN A 544 0.47 3.57 21.94
N ARG A 545 1.76 3.38 21.64
CA ARG A 545 2.29 3.38 20.27
C ARG A 545 1.63 2.35 19.37
N ILE A 546 1.18 1.19 19.89
CA ILE A 546 0.42 0.22 19.10
C ILE A 546 -0.84 0.86 18.49
N TYR A 547 -1.60 1.64 19.28
CA TYR A 547 -2.82 2.30 18.81
C TYR A 547 -2.50 3.43 17.83
N ILE A 548 -1.54 4.30 18.18
CA ILE A 548 -1.13 5.44 17.35
C ILE A 548 -0.62 4.94 15.99
N GLN A 549 0.34 4.01 15.97
CA GLN A 549 0.88 3.45 14.73
C GLN A 549 -0.18 2.69 13.92
N TRP A 550 -1.10 1.98 14.59
CA TRP A 550 -2.20 1.31 13.91
C TRP A 550 -3.04 2.31 13.11
N GLY A 551 -3.49 3.38 13.76
CA GLY A 551 -4.33 4.38 13.10
C GLY A 551 -3.58 5.21 12.05
N THR A 552 -2.35 5.65 12.32
CA THR A 552 -1.49 6.33 11.33
C THR A 552 -1.26 5.46 10.08
N SER A 553 -1.13 4.13 10.23
CA SER A 553 -0.91 3.20 9.12
C SER A 553 -2.08 3.05 8.14
N TYR A 554 -3.24 3.68 8.39
CA TYR A 554 -4.33 3.66 7.41
C TYR A 554 -4.00 4.48 6.16
N PHE A 555 -3.15 5.50 6.30
CA PHE A 555 -2.76 6.38 5.19
C PHE A 555 -1.25 6.44 5.02
N PHE A 556 -0.47 6.43 6.10
CA PHE A 556 0.97 6.71 5.99
C PHE A 556 1.82 5.43 6.06
N PRO A 557 2.77 5.23 5.12
CA PRO A 557 3.61 4.04 5.09
C PRO A 557 4.63 4.02 6.22
N ALA A 558 5.05 2.80 6.62
CA ALA A 558 5.97 2.58 7.74
C ALA A 558 7.33 3.25 7.59
N ILE A 559 7.83 3.43 6.36
CA ILE A 559 9.07 4.16 6.10
C ILE A 559 9.03 5.61 6.62
N GLY A 560 7.85 6.24 6.61
CA GLY A 560 7.68 7.60 7.11
C GLY A 560 7.46 7.65 8.63
N MET A 561 7.11 6.54 9.29
CA MET A 561 6.72 6.53 10.69
C MET A 561 7.91 6.36 11.63
N GLY A 562 8.50 7.45 12.12
CA GLY A 562 9.51 7.39 13.18
C GLY A 562 8.98 6.71 14.44
N ALA A 563 9.68 5.67 14.91
CA ALA A 563 9.31 4.88 16.09
C ALA A 563 10.55 4.51 16.90
N HIS A 564 10.71 5.13 18.08
CA HIS A 564 11.93 5.00 18.87
C HIS A 564 11.74 4.13 20.12
N ILE A 565 12.77 3.37 20.45
CA ILE A 565 12.92 2.71 21.75
C ILE A 565 13.30 3.81 22.76
N SER A 566 12.43 4.09 23.73
CA SER A 566 12.66 5.09 24.77
C SER A 566 12.86 4.49 26.16
N ALA A 567 13.08 5.33 27.17
CA ALA A 567 13.29 4.93 28.56
C ALA A 567 12.09 4.18 29.17
N SER A 568 12.36 3.43 30.25
CA SER A 568 11.35 2.79 31.10
C SER A 568 11.72 3.01 32.57
N PRO A 569 10.87 3.63 33.41
CA PRO A 569 9.52 4.10 33.12
C PRO A 569 9.48 5.16 32.00
N ASN A 570 8.45 5.11 31.16
CA ASN A 570 8.25 6.04 30.05
C ASN A 570 8.00 7.47 30.57
N HIS A 571 8.58 8.49 29.93
CA HIS A 571 8.53 9.87 30.43
C HIS A 571 7.14 10.53 30.33
N GLN A 572 6.31 10.14 29.36
CA GLN A 572 4.98 10.72 29.14
C GLN A 572 3.92 10.07 30.04
N THR A 573 4.02 8.76 30.28
CA THR A 573 2.98 7.96 30.94
C THR A 573 3.40 7.35 32.28
N SER A 574 4.70 7.40 32.62
CA SER A 574 5.30 6.67 33.75
C SER A 574 5.13 5.14 33.70
N ARG A 575 4.71 4.56 32.56
CA ARG A 575 4.54 3.11 32.42
C ARG A 575 5.89 2.41 32.32
N SER A 576 6.05 1.33 33.07
CA SER A 576 7.19 0.43 32.92
C SER A 576 6.85 -0.70 31.96
N VAL A 577 7.61 -0.80 30.88
CA VAL A 577 7.43 -1.81 29.82
C VAL A 577 8.77 -2.48 29.53
N PRO A 578 8.84 -3.83 29.47
CA PRO A 578 10.07 -4.55 29.16
C PRO A 578 10.70 -4.11 27.84
N LEU A 579 12.03 -4.11 27.78
CA LEU A 579 12.79 -3.65 26.61
C LEU A 579 12.42 -4.42 25.34
N LYS A 580 12.22 -5.75 25.42
CA LYS A 580 11.78 -6.58 24.27
C LYS A 580 10.47 -6.07 23.65
N PHE A 581 9.49 -5.73 24.47
CA PHE A 581 8.20 -5.24 23.99
C PHE A 581 8.35 -3.85 23.34
N ARG A 582 9.13 -2.96 23.94
CA ARG A 582 9.47 -1.65 23.35
C ARG A 582 10.16 -1.78 21.99
N ILE A 583 11.14 -2.69 21.88
CA ILE A 583 11.82 -3.01 20.62
C ILE A 583 10.83 -3.48 19.56
N ASP A 584 10.01 -4.49 19.88
CA ASP A 584 9.11 -5.10 18.90
C ASP A 584 8.07 -4.12 18.36
N VAL A 585 7.56 -3.22 19.20
CA VAL A 585 6.64 -2.16 18.76
C VAL A 585 7.36 -1.16 17.86
N ALA A 586 8.56 -0.71 18.25
CA ALA A 586 9.35 0.25 17.47
C ALA A 586 9.77 -0.32 16.10
N MET A 587 10.05 -1.62 16.02
CA MET A 587 10.38 -2.32 14.78
C MET A 587 9.22 -2.38 13.77
N SER A 588 7.98 -1.99 14.11
CA SER A 588 6.86 -1.95 13.16
C SER A 588 6.73 -0.62 12.39
N GLY A 589 7.58 0.37 12.70
CA GLY A 589 7.80 1.60 11.92
C GLY A 589 9.25 1.73 11.49
N ARG A 590 9.72 2.96 11.29
CA ARG A 590 11.13 3.32 11.10
C ARG A 590 11.85 3.32 12.45
N LEU A 591 12.63 2.27 12.70
CA LEU A 591 13.30 2.06 13.98
C LEU A 591 14.27 3.20 14.32
N GLY A 592 14.28 3.60 15.59
CA GLY A 592 15.34 4.39 16.20
C GLY A 592 15.36 4.20 17.71
N MET A 593 16.12 5.04 18.40
CA MET A 593 16.27 5.05 19.85
C MET A 593 16.20 6.49 20.35
N GLU A 594 15.66 6.67 21.54
CA GLU A 594 15.56 7.96 22.22
C GLU A 594 15.69 7.72 23.72
N ILE A 595 16.90 7.30 24.12
CA ILE A 595 17.24 6.85 25.47
C ILE A 595 18.73 7.12 25.70
N GLN A 596 19.13 7.26 26.96
CA GLN A 596 20.53 7.43 27.35
C GLN A 596 21.26 6.07 27.45
N PRO A 597 22.14 5.68 26.50
CA PRO A 597 22.70 4.32 26.47
C PRO A 597 23.62 3.98 27.64
N LYS A 598 24.31 4.97 28.23
CA LYS A 598 25.14 4.73 29.43
C LYS A 598 24.34 4.24 30.65
N ASN A 599 23.03 4.48 30.66
CA ASN A 599 22.12 4.04 31.72
C ASN A 599 21.59 2.62 31.47
N MET A 600 21.86 2.03 30.31
CA MET A 600 21.49 0.66 29.98
C MET A 600 22.52 -0.32 30.54
N THR A 601 22.04 -1.47 30.98
CA THR A 601 22.89 -2.62 31.30
C THR A 601 23.51 -3.21 30.03
N GLU A 602 24.59 -3.97 30.15
CA GLU A 602 25.20 -4.65 29.00
C GLU A 602 24.26 -5.68 28.36
N GLU A 603 23.38 -6.31 29.14
CA GLU A 603 22.34 -7.19 28.60
C GLU A 603 21.34 -6.42 27.73
N GLU A 604 20.89 -5.25 28.17
CA GLU A 604 19.98 -4.40 27.40
C GLU A 604 20.65 -3.87 26.11
N LYS A 605 21.92 -3.46 26.18
CA LYS A 605 22.68 -3.06 25.00
C LYS A 605 22.86 -4.22 24.02
N ALA A 606 23.10 -5.43 24.51
CA ALA A 606 23.19 -6.63 23.69
C ALA A 606 21.85 -6.93 22.98
N LEU A 607 20.73 -6.78 23.69
CA LEU A 607 19.40 -6.96 23.12
C LEU A 607 19.09 -5.92 22.03
N CYS A 608 19.43 -4.64 22.26
CA CYS A 608 19.29 -3.59 21.24
C CYS A 608 20.21 -3.84 20.04
N ARG A 609 21.44 -4.28 20.26
CA ARG A 609 22.39 -4.61 19.18
C ARG A 609 21.86 -5.72 18.28
N ASN A 610 21.30 -6.78 18.87
CA ASN A 610 20.68 -7.86 18.11
C ASN A 610 19.44 -7.37 17.33
N ALA A 611 18.57 -6.60 17.98
CA ALA A 611 17.40 -6.00 17.34
C ALA A 611 17.77 -5.11 16.14
N ILE A 612 18.82 -4.28 16.26
CA ILE A 612 19.30 -3.42 15.18
C ILE A 612 19.82 -4.27 14.01
N ALA A 613 20.60 -5.32 14.28
CA ALA A 613 21.12 -6.21 13.25
C ALA A 613 20.00 -6.94 12.48
N GLU A 614 19.01 -7.47 13.20
CA GLU A 614 17.84 -8.12 12.59
C GLU A 614 16.95 -7.12 11.86
N TYR A 615 16.71 -5.92 12.43
CA TYR A 615 15.94 -4.88 11.76
C TYR A 615 16.57 -4.47 10.43
N LYS A 616 17.90 -4.42 10.31
CA LYS A 616 18.56 -4.18 9.01
C LYS A 616 18.23 -5.26 7.96
N THR A 617 18.02 -6.50 8.39
CA THR A 617 17.62 -7.60 7.50
C THR A 617 16.17 -7.46 7.05
N ILE A 618 15.27 -7.06 7.96
CA ILE A 618 13.84 -6.99 7.67
C ILE A 618 13.33 -5.61 7.23
N ARG A 619 14.11 -4.54 7.39
CA ARG A 619 13.68 -3.17 7.03
C ARG A 619 13.23 -3.03 5.57
N PRO A 620 13.77 -3.78 4.58
CA PRO A 620 13.21 -3.73 3.24
C PRO A 620 11.75 -4.20 3.19
N VAL A 621 11.38 -5.20 4.01
CA VAL A 621 9.99 -5.68 4.11
C VAL A 621 9.14 -4.71 4.92
N VAL A 622 9.63 -4.22 6.05
CA VAL A 622 8.86 -3.30 6.92
C VAL A 622 8.62 -1.95 6.24
N GLN A 623 9.66 -1.33 5.67
CA GLN A 623 9.59 0.03 5.13
C GLN A 623 8.88 0.09 3.77
N PHE A 624 9.01 -0.94 2.93
CA PHE A 624 8.47 -0.94 1.56
C PHE A 624 7.33 -1.93 1.32
N GLY A 625 7.15 -2.91 2.20
CA GLY A 625 6.15 -3.96 2.04
C GLY A 625 4.71 -3.48 2.21
N ASP A 626 3.82 -4.36 1.81
CA ASP A 626 2.38 -4.22 1.92
C ASP A 626 1.93 -4.55 3.33
N ILE A 627 1.25 -3.61 3.98
CA ILE A 627 0.69 -3.82 5.32
C ILE A 627 -0.60 -4.62 5.25
N TYR A 628 -0.75 -5.52 6.21
CA TYR A 628 -1.97 -6.23 6.54
C TYR A 628 -2.22 -6.11 8.04
N ARG A 629 -3.28 -5.38 8.40
CA ARG A 629 -3.77 -5.32 9.77
C ARG A 629 -4.63 -6.55 10.05
N LEU A 630 -4.30 -7.30 11.11
CA LEU A 630 -4.84 -8.65 11.34
C LEU A 630 -5.75 -8.72 12.57
N LEU A 631 -5.32 -8.16 13.69
CA LEU A 631 -6.08 -8.11 14.94
C LEU A 631 -6.00 -6.70 15.54
N SER A 632 -7.14 -6.00 15.55
CA SER A 632 -7.21 -4.60 15.95
C SER A 632 -7.03 -4.41 17.46
N PRO A 633 -6.20 -3.45 17.89
CA PRO A 633 -6.13 -3.08 19.31
C PRO A 633 -7.44 -2.43 19.79
N TYR A 634 -8.26 -1.89 18.89
CA TYR A 634 -9.54 -1.23 19.21
C TYR A 634 -10.67 -2.22 19.52
N ASP A 635 -10.54 -3.49 19.11
CA ASP A 635 -11.54 -4.53 19.39
C ASP A 635 -11.41 -5.12 20.80
N LYS A 636 -10.35 -4.76 21.54
CA LYS A 636 -10.12 -5.16 22.96
C LYS A 636 -10.16 -6.69 23.18
N GLN A 637 -9.56 -7.43 22.25
CA GLN A 637 -9.43 -8.89 22.33
C GLN A 637 -8.16 -9.34 23.08
N GLY A 638 -7.49 -8.43 23.79
CA GLY A 638 -6.30 -8.70 24.61
C GLY A 638 -4.97 -8.84 23.86
N ALA A 639 -4.98 -8.75 22.53
CA ALA A 639 -3.79 -8.68 21.70
C ALA A 639 -4.02 -7.79 20.47
N ALA A 640 -2.93 -7.39 19.82
CA ALA A 640 -2.92 -6.71 18.53
C ALA A 640 -1.90 -7.35 17.60
N SER A 641 -2.19 -7.36 16.30
CA SER A 641 -1.31 -7.97 15.31
C SER A 641 -1.47 -7.37 13.92
N LEU A 642 -0.33 -7.18 13.25
CA LEU A 642 -0.22 -6.76 11.87
C LEU A 642 0.95 -7.49 11.21
N MET A 643 1.05 -7.43 9.89
CA MET A 643 2.23 -7.90 9.17
C MET A 643 2.53 -7.05 7.95
N TYR A 644 3.80 -7.08 7.53
CA TYR A 644 4.24 -6.55 6.24
C TYR A 644 4.65 -7.69 5.32
N VAL A 645 4.30 -7.62 4.04
CA VAL A 645 4.64 -8.63 3.02
C VAL A 645 5.37 -7.95 1.87
N SER A 646 6.45 -8.55 1.37
CA SER A 646 7.12 -8.03 0.17
C SER A 646 6.18 -8.08 -1.05
N PRO A 647 6.33 -7.17 -2.03
CA PRO A 647 5.54 -7.21 -3.27
C PRO A 647 5.61 -8.57 -3.99
N GLU A 648 6.76 -9.24 -3.94
CA GLU A 648 7.01 -10.55 -4.53
C GLU A 648 6.36 -11.71 -3.74
N LYS A 649 5.82 -11.40 -2.55
CA LYS A 649 5.26 -12.34 -1.58
C LYS A 649 6.22 -13.46 -1.20
N ASP A 650 7.52 -13.21 -1.28
CA ASP A 650 8.59 -14.13 -0.90
C ASP A 650 9.02 -13.93 0.55
N LYS A 651 8.71 -12.78 1.15
CA LYS A 651 9.12 -12.42 2.51
C LYS A 651 8.00 -11.73 3.25
N ALA A 652 7.89 -11.96 4.55
CA ALA A 652 6.97 -11.24 5.40
C ALA A 652 7.50 -11.09 6.83
N VAL A 653 7.02 -10.06 7.53
CA VAL A 653 7.29 -9.85 8.95
C VAL A 653 5.96 -9.74 9.69
N PHE A 654 5.70 -10.69 10.57
CA PHE A 654 4.49 -10.76 11.38
C PHE A 654 4.77 -10.24 12.79
N TYR A 655 3.92 -9.34 13.28
CA TYR A 655 4.00 -8.76 14.62
C TYR A 655 2.81 -9.19 15.46
N TRP A 656 3.07 -9.55 16.71
CA TRP A 656 2.04 -9.87 17.69
C TRP A 656 2.41 -9.27 19.04
N TRP A 657 1.46 -8.57 19.66
CA TRP A 657 1.64 -7.94 20.96
C TRP A 657 0.46 -8.27 21.86
N LYS A 658 0.74 -8.72 23.08
CA LYS A 658 -0.26 -8.81 24.15
C LYS A 658 -0.52 -7.40 24.69
N THR A 659 -1.76 -6.94 24.62
CA THR A 659 -2.13 -5.54 24.92
C THR A 659 -2.79 -5.37 26.29
N GLU A 660 -3.13 -6.46 26.97
CA GLU A 660 -3.85 -6.46 28.23
C GLU A 660 -3.37 -7.64 29.12
N HIS A 661 -3.48 -7.48 30.45
CA HIS A 661 -2.94 -8.43 31.42
C HIS A 661 -4.03 -9.29 32.06
N PHE A 662 -3.90 -10.61 31.97
CA PHE A 662 -4.84 -11.57 32.54
C PHE A 662 -4.17 -12.90 32.85
N CYS A 663 -4.81 -13.68 33.74
CA CYS A 663 -4.50 -15.08 33.96
C CYS A 663 -5.54 -15.97 33.24
N ASN A 664 -5.07 -17.01 32.53
CA ASN A 664 -5.90 -18.03 31.88
C ASN A 664 -6.99 -17.49 30.91
N ARG A 665 -6.77 -16.31 30.30
CA ARG A 665 -7.64 -15.79 29.23
C ARG A 665 -7.22 -16.43 27.91
N HIS A 666 -8.20 -16.93 27.16
CA HIS A 666 -7.97 -17.46 25.82
C HIS A 666 -7.90 -16.29 24.83
N LEU A 667 -6.74 -16.12 24.17
CA LEU A 667 -6.54 -15.14 23.11
C LEU A 667 -6.89 -15.75 21.75
N PRO A 668 -7.39 -14.95 20.79
CA PRO A 668 -7.69 -15.47 19.46
C PRO A 668 -6.40 -15.87 18.73
N ARG A 669 -6.47 -16.98 17.99
CA ARG A 669 -5.42 -17.31 17.03
C ARG A 669 -5.51 -16.34 15.84
N VAL A 670 -4.41 -15.64 15.57
CA VAL A 670 -4.36 -14.64 14.51
C VAL A 670 -4.02 -15.30 13.18
N LYS A 671 -4.95 -15.19 12.23
CA LYS A 671 -4.74 -15.57 10.83
C LYS A 671 -3.85 -14.55 10.13
N MET A 672 -2.92 -15.02 9.30
CA MET A 672 -2.08 -14.14 8.47
C MET A 672 -2.83 -13.69 7.21
N ALA A 673 -2.27 -12.74 6.47
CA ALA A 673 -2.82 -12.30 5.20
C ALA A 673 -1.70 -11.87 4.25
N GLY A 674 -2.00 -11.82 2.94
CA GLY A 674 -1.06 -11.34 1.91
C GLY A 674 -0.04 -12.37 1.41
N LEU A 675 0.16 -13.49 2.10
CA LEU A 675 1.04 -14.57 1.67
C LEU A 675 0.46 -15.28 0.43
N ALA A 676 1.34 -15.75 -0.47
CA ALA A 676 0.92 -16.52 -1.64
C ALA A 676 0.48 -17.95 -1.20
N PRO A 677 -0.75 -18.40 -1.53
CA PRO A 677 -1.27 -19.66 -1.02
C PRO A 677 -0.44 -20.91 -1.37
N ASP A 678 0.22 -20.87 -2.53
CA ASP A 678 0.99 -21.94 -3.15
C ASP A 678 2.48 -21.98 -2.73
N LYS A 679 2.98 -20.93 -2.07
CA LYS A 679 4.35 -20.85 -1.55
C LYS A 679 4.46 -21.47 -0.14
N TYR A 680 5.67 -21.87 0.23
CA TYR A 680 6.01 -22.33 1.58
C TYR A 680 6.94 -21.33 2.26
N TYR A 681 6.68 -21.03 3.52
CA TYR A 681 7.42 -20.03 4.29
C TYR A 681 8.06 -20.65 5.52
N LYS A 682 9.37 -20.51 5.65
CA LYS A 682 10.12 -20.87 6.85
C LYS A 682 9.96 -19.78 7.89
N VAL A 683 9.66 -20.18 9.13
CA VAL A 683 9.43 -19.26 10.26
C VAL A 683 10.72 -19.07 11.05
N HIS A 684 11.04 -17.82 11.38
CA HIS A 684 12.13 -17.44 12.27
C HIS A 684 11.67 -16.37 13.26
N GLU A 685 11.80 -16.60 14.56
CA GLU A 685 11.52 -15.63 15.61
C GLU A 685 12.67 -14.63 15.77
N LEU A 686 12.34 -13.34 15.68
CA LEU A 686 13.29 -12.25 15.82
C LEU A 686 13.47 -11.84 17.30
N ASN A 687 14.73 -11.56 17.63
CA ASN A 687 15.20 -10.99 18.88
C ASN A 687 14.81 -11.79 20.12
N ARG A 688 14.70 -13.11 19.97
CA ARG A 688 14.18 -14.04 20.97
C ARG A 688 14.87 -13.87 22.34
N ILE A 689 14.05 -13.69 23.38
CA ILE A 689 14.49 -13.71 24.78
C ILE A 689 14.16 -15.03 25.49
N ASP A 690 13.30 -15.86 24.88
CA ASP A 690 12.92 -17.16 25.45
C ASP A 690 14.12 -18.11 25.49
N THR A 691 14.22 -18.90 26.55
CA THR A 691 15.26 -19.92 26.75
C THR A 691 15.15 -21.08 25.77
N GLU A 692 13.95 -21.30 25.23
CA GLU A 692 13.65 -22.29 24.21
C GLU A 692 13.05 -21.61 22.97
N PRO A 693 13.37 -22.07 21.75
CA PRO A 693 12.68 -21.58 20.56
C PRO A 693 11.18 -21.92 20.56
N LEU A 694 10.40 -21.12 19.84
CA LEU A 694 9.03 -21.48 19.50
C LEU A 694 8.98 -22.85 18.80
N LYS A 695 7.91 -23.61 19.03
CA LYS A 695 7.76 -24.98 18.48
C LYS A 695 7.83 -25.06 16.95
N PHE A 696 7.56 -23.94 16.28
CA PHE A 696 7.58 -23.80 14.83
C PHE A 696 8.82 -23.07 14.30
N GLU A 697 9.79 -22.74 15.16
CA GLU A 697 11.07 -22.15 14.74
C GLU A 697 11.76 -23.06 13.72
N GLY A 698 12.17 -22.47 12.59
CA GLY A 698 12.81 -23.16 11.47
C GLY A 698 11.89 -24.09 10.66
N LYS A 699 10.61 -24.23 11.03
CA LYS A 699 9.62 -25.04 10.29
C LYS A 699 9.00 -24.23 9.15
N SER A 700 8.51 -24.95 8.15
CA SER A 700 7.90 -24.35 6.96
C SER A 700 6.42 -24.69 6.85
N PHE A 701 5.61 -23.71 6.49
CA PHE A 701 4.16 -23.85 6.30
C PHE A 701 3.76 -23.28 4.94
N SER A 702 2.72 -23.84 4.31
CA SER A 702 2.18 -23.20 3.11
C SER A 702 1.54 -21.86 3.46
N GLY A 703 1.58 -20.90 2.53
CA GLY A 703 0.88 -19.63 2.67
C GLY A 703 -0.63 -19.85 2.88
N ALA A 704 -1.21 -20.86 2.23
CA ALA A 704 -2.61 -21.25 2.45
C ALA A 704 -2.88 -21.59 3.93
N TYR A 705 -2.04 -22.43 4.54
CA TYR A 705 -2.20 -22.79 5.95
C TYR A 705 -2.09 -21.56 6.86
N LEU A 706 -1.08 -20.72 6.65
CA LEU A 706 -0.85 -19.52 7.45
C LEU A 706 -1.98 -18.49 7.32
N ASN A 707 -2.50 -18.29 6.11
CA ASN A 707 -3.63 -17.40 5.86
C ASN A 707 -4.94 -17.93 6.47
N ASP A 708 -5.20 -19.23 6.39
CA ASP A 708 -6.48 -19.79 6.84
C ASP A 708 -6.53 -20.08 8.34
N ASN A 709 -5.37 -20.41 8.94
CA ASN A 709 -5.28 -20.94 10.30
C ASN A 709 -4.37 -20.12 11.22
N GLY A 710 -3.32 -19.48 10.70
CA GLY A 710 -2.30 -18.83 11.53
C GLY A 710 -1.46 -19.79 12.37
N LEU A 711 -0.71 -19.24 13.34
CA LEU A 711 0.13 -20.00 14.28
C LEU A 711 -0.31 -19.73 15.73
N GLU A 712 -0.10 -20.71 16.60
CA GLU A 712 -0.40 -20.59 18.03
C GLU A 712 0.70 -19.78 18.73
N ILE A 713 0.44 -18.48 18.96
CA ILE A 713 1.42 -17.58 19.57
C ILE A 713 1.35 -17.66 21.11
N PRO A 714 2.43 -18.05 21.81
CA PRO A 714 2.44 -18.07 23.25
C PRO A 714 2.25 -16.68 23.87
N SER A 715 1.34 -16.55 24.83
CA SER A 715 0.99 -15.28 25.48
C SER A 715 1.93 -14.86 26.61
N THR A 716 3.04 -15.56 26.79
CA THR A 716 4.06 -15.32 27.81
C THR A 716 5.44 -15.64 27.23
N HIS A 717 6.47 -14.98 27.75
CA HIS A 717 7.86 -15.38 27.51
C HIS A 717 8.30 -16.51 28.45
N ARG A 718 9.19 -17.39 27.97
CA ARG A 718 9.85 -18.43 28.77
C ARG A 718 11.22 -17.94 29.18
N VAL A 719 11.28 -17.21 30.28
CA VAL A 719 12.51 -16.59 30.81
C VAL A 719 12.78 -17.06 32.22
N GLU A 720 13.92 -16.67 32.79
CA GLU A 720 14.19 -16.94 34.20
C GLU A 720 13.11 -16.31 35.10
N PRO A 721 12.77 -16.93 36.26
CA PRO A 721 11.69 -16.43 37.12
C PRO A 721 11.82 -14.96 37.53
N SER A 722 13.05 -14.45 37.68
CA SER A 722 13.33 -13.05 38.01
C SER A 722 13.04 -12.05 36.89
N LYS A 723 12.93 -12.52 35.64
CA LYS A 723 12.66 -11.73 34.43
C LYS A 723 11.22 -11.87 33.94
N GLN A 724 10.43 -12.73 34.58
CA GLN A 724 9.03 -12.96 34.22
C GLN A 724 8.22 -11.68 34.42
N ASN A 725 7.38 -11.35 33.44
CA ASN A 725 6.47 -10.21 33.50
C ASN A 725 5.18 -10.50 32.72
N GLU A 726 4.21 -9.57 32.78
CA GLU A 726 2.89 -9.75 32.17
C GLU A 726 2.83 -9.45 30.67
N TYR A 727 3.81 -8.71 30.13
CA TYR A 727 3.90 -8.34 28.73
C TYR A 727 4.49 -9.50 27.90
N ALA A 728 4.00 -9.61 26.67
CA ALA A 728 4.55 -10.54 25.69
C ALA A 728 4.41 -9.98 24.29
N SER A 729 5.45 -10.16 23.49
CA SER A 729 5.45 -9.82 22.07
C SER A 729 6.22 -10.86 21.29
N ARG A 730 5.86 -11.04 20.02
CA ARG A 730 6.52 -11.96 19.08
C ARG A 730 6.60 -11.28 17.71
N VAL A 731 7.79 -11.33 17.12
CA VAL A 731 8.02 -10.87 15.75
C VAL A 731 8.58 -12.06 14.99
N LEU A 732 7.92 -12.44 13.90
CA LEU A 732 8.30 -13.58 13.07
C LEU A 732 8.71 -13.08 11.69
N TYR A 733 9.91 -13.45 11.24
CA TYR A 733 10.31 -13.34 9.85
C TYR A 733 9.90 -14.62 9.11
N LEU A 734 9.22 -14.44 7.99
CA LEU A 734 8.75 -15.50 7.11
C LEU A 734 9.50 -15.34 5.79
N GLU A 735 10.19 -16.40 5.35
CA GLU A 735 10.93 -16.40 4.09
C GLU A 735 10.52 -17.59 3.24
N GLU A 736 10.23 -17.34 1.97
CA GLU A 736 9.90 -18.34 0.99
C GLU A 736 11.04 -19.35 0.88
N VAL A 737 10.67 -20.61 0.97
CA VAL A 737 11.56 -21.73 0.74
C VAL A 737 10.94 -22.64 -0.29
N THR A 738 11.77 -23.20 -1.15
CA THR A 738 11.34 -24.39 -1.90
C THR A 738 11.07 -25.47 -0.87
N PRO A 739 9.91 -26.15 -0.90
CA PRO A 739 9.61 -27.20 0.06
C PRO A 739 10.66 -28.29 -0.04
N SER A 740 11.64 -28.25 0.86
CA SER A 740 12.53 -29.37 1.07
C SER A 740 11.75 -30.34 1.95
N PHE A 741 11.18 -31.38 1.34
CA PHE A 741 10.73 -32.55 2.08
C PHE A 741 11.91 -33.34 2.69
N SER A 742 13.06 -32.69 2.94
CA SER A 742 14.34 -33.28 3.30
C SER A 742 14.68 -33.18 4.80
N ASP A 743 13.83 -32.56 5.62
CA ASP A 743 14.06 -32.50 7.08
C ASP A 743 13.56 -33.74 7.84
N ASN A 744 13.00 -34.72 7.12
CA ASN A 744 12.94 -36.10 7.57
C ASN A 744 14.00 -36.88 6.79
N ARG A 745 14.95 -37.51 7.50
CA ARG A 745 15.87 -38.48 6.92
C ARG A 745 15.06 -39.46 6.05
N ILE A 746 15.26 -39.40 4.73
CA ILE A 746 14.61 -40.33 3.80
C ILE A 746 15.29 -41.68 3.99
N GLU A 747 14.61 -42.61 4.67
CA GLU A 747 14.85 -44.03 4.44
C GLU A 747 14.65 -44.30 2.95
N GLN A 748 15.67 -44.81 2.28
CA GLN A 748 15.57 -45.26 0.89
C GLN A 748 14.48 -46.33 0.81
N ARG A 749 13.42 -46.05 0.04
CA ARG A 749 12.29 -46.99 -0.12
C ARG A 749 12.65 -48.04 -1.18
N PRO A 750 12.10 -49.27 -1.10
CA PRO A 750 12.39 -50.32 -2.08
C PRO A 750 11.92 -49.91 -3.51
N PRO A 751 12.60 -50.42 -4.56
CA PRO A 751 12.23 -50.18 -5.96
C PRO A 751 10.81 -50.62 -6.25
N LEU A 752 10.16 -49.96 -7.21
CA LEU A 752 8.85 -50.36 -7.72
C LEU A 752 8.95 -50.93 -9.13
N ARG A 753 8.12 -51.92 -9.43
CA ARG A 753 7.85 -52.39 -10.79
C ARG A 753 6.48 -51.88 -11.20
N VAL A 754 6.47 -50.80 -11.96
CA VAL A 754 5.25 -50.11 -12.40
C VAL A 754 4.90 -50.56 -13.81
N LEU A 755 3.63 -50.86 -14.07
CA LEU A 755 3.10 -51.09 -15.41
C LEU A 755 2.12 -49.97 -15.77
N CYS A 756 2.43 -49.22 -16.82
CA CYS A 756 1.57 -48.17 -17.36
C CYS A 756 0.76 -48.73 -18.54
N LEU A 757 -0.52 -48.99 -18.33
CA LEU A 757 -1.48 -49.40 -19.36
C LEU A 757 -2.09 -48.14 -19.98
N GLY A 758 -1.91 -47.93 -21.27
CA GLY A 758 -2.57 -46.82 -21.96
C GLY A 758 -2.56 -46.92 -23.46
N ASN A 759 -2.63 -45.80 -24.16
CA ASN A 759 -2.75 -45.73 -25.62
C ASN A 759 -1.58 -45.00 -26.26
N SER A 760 -1.80 -44.30 -27.39
CA SER A 760 -0.74 -43.60 -28.13
C SER A 760 0.05 -42.63 -27.25
N ILE A 761 -0.57 -42.02 -26.23
CA ILE A 761 0.14 -41.11 -25.32
C ILE A 761 1.08 -41.87 -24.36
N THR A 762 0.78 -43.14 -24.06
CA THR A 762 1.62 -44.01 -23.24
C THR A 762 2.77 -44.60 -24.03
N ARG A 763 2.48 -45.13 -25.21
CA ARG A 763 3.47 -45.68 -26.15
C ARG A 763 2.80 -45.85 -27.50
N HIS A 764 3.48 -45.60 -28.61
CA HIS A 764 2.99 -46.00 -29.92
C HIS A 764 4.13 -46.59 -30.75
N GLU A 765 3.88 -47.71 -31.43
CA GLU A 765 4.88 -48.37 -32.29
C GLU A 765 5.19 -47.53 -33.54
N TYR A 766 6.39 -47.71 -34.09
CA TYR A 766 6.79 -47.07 -35.35
C TYR A 766 5.73 -47.31 -36.44
N LYS A 767 5.27 -46.24 -37.08
CA LYS A 767 4.22 -46.33 -38.09
C LYS A 767 4.36 -45.20 -39.11
N ALA A 768 5.07 -45.50 -40.20
CA ALA A 768 5.42 -44.53 -41.23
C ALA A 768 4.22 -43.92 -41.97
N ASP A 769 3.10 -44.66 -42.09
CA ASP A 769 1.87 -44.21 -42.77
C ASP A 769 1.19 -43.04 -42.06
N ILE A 770 1.39 -42.90 -40.75
CA ILE A 770 0.90 -41.76 -39.96
C ILE A 770 2.04 -40.79 -39.61
N GLU A 771 3.22 -40.94 -40.21
CA GLU A 771 4.42 -40.12 -39.96
C GLU A 771 4.85 -40.12 -38.48
N TRP A 772 4.66 -41.26 -37.80
CA TRP A 772 5.20 -41.50 -36.46
C TRP A 772 6.42 -42.43 -36.56
N PHE A 773 7.61 -41.87 -36.36
CA PHE A 773 8.87 -42.58 -36.57
C PHE A 773 9.57 -43.00 -35.26
N SER A 774 8.84 -43.03 -34.15
CA SER A 774 9.36 -43.28 -32.80
C SER A 774 8.61 -44.44 -32.13
N GLU A 775 9.05 -44.87 -30.94
CA GLU A 775 8.46 -46.03 -30.22
C GLU A 775 8.05 -45.76 -28.76
N TRP A 776 7.85 -44.49 -28.42
CA TRP A 776 7.47 -44.00 -27.09
C TRP A 776 6.13 -43.24 -27.13
N GLY A 777 5.78 -42.51 -26.06
CA GLY A 777 4.55 -41.70 -26.01
C GLY A 777 4.46 -40.69 -27.17
N MET A 778 3.38 -40.74 -27.94
CA MET A 778 3.20 -39.91 -29.14
C MET A 778 3.28 -38.42 -28.80
N ALA A 779 4.06 -37.70 -29.60
CA ALA A 779 4.39 -36.28 -29.47
C ALA A 779 5.40 -35.88 -28.37
N ALA A 780 5.91 -36.83 -27.57
CA ALA A 780 7.14 -36.57 -26.83
C ALA A 780 8.32 -36.49 -27.81
N SER A 781 9.20 -35.50 -27.63
CA SER A 781 10.31 -35.25 -28.56
C SER A 781 11.32 -36.39 -28.59
N LYS A 782 11.53 -37.05 -27.45
CA LYS A 782 12.43 -38.19 -27.25
C LYS A 782 11.83 -39.17 -26.25
N GLU A 783 12.37 -40.39 -26.21
CA GLU A 783 11.96 -41.45 -25.27
C GLU A 783 12.01 -40.96 -23.82
N GLU A 784 13.11 -40.31 -23.41
CA GLU A 784 13.27 -39.82 -22.04
C GLU A 784 12.24 -38.75 -21.62
N ASN A 785 11.52 -38.16 -22.57
CA ASN A 785 10.56 -37.08 -22.34
C ASN A 785 9.11 -37.56 -22.27
N ASP A 786 8.82 -38.82 -22.59
CA ASP A 786 7.48 -39.35 -22.38
C ASP A 786 7.16 -39.47 -20.87
N TYR A 787 5.87 -39.57 -20.54
CA TYR A 787 5.48 -39.54 -19.14
C TYR A 787 5.91 -40.80 -18.37
N CYS A 788 6.13 -41.94 -19.03
CA CYS A 788 6.54 -43.18 -18.37
C CYS A 788 8.02 -43.10 -17.94
N HIS A 789 8.88 -42.58 -18.82
CA HIS A 789 10.30 -42.36 -18.52
C HIS A 789 10.50 -41.21 -17.54
N GLN A 790 9.71 -40.14 -17.63
CA GLN A 790 9.69 -39.09 -16.61
C GLN A 790 9.24 -39.63 -15.25
N LEU A 791 8.22 -40.49 -15.21
CA LEU A 791 7.76 -41.14 -13.98
C LEU A 791 8.83 -42.07 -13.39
N GLU A 792 9.51 -42.85 -14.23
CA GLU A 792 10.63 -43.71 -13.79
C GLU A 792 11.75 -42.88 -13.18
N LYS A 793 12.12 -41.79 -13.86
CA LYS A 793 13.15 -40.86 -13.38
C LYS A 793 12.77 -40.25 -12.04
N MET A 794 11.52 -39.84 -11.85
CA MET A 794 11.03 -39.26 -10.58
C MET A 794 11.01 -40.30 -9.46
N LEU A 795 10.48 -41.51 -9.70
CA LEU A 795 10.45 -42.57 -8.68
C LEU A 795 11.86 -43.06 -8.32
N SER A 796 12.77 -43.14 -9.29
CA SER A 796 14.14 -43.60 -9.06
C SER A 796 14.95 -42.68 -8.15
N GLN A 797 14.54 -41.41 -7.96
CA GLN A 797 15.21 -40.48 -7.05
C GLN A 797 15.10 -40.89 -5.58
N ASN A 798 14.00 -41.54 -5.18
CA ASN A 798 13.77 -41.99 -3.79
C ASN A 798 13.59 -43.52 -3.64
N ARG A 799 13.52 -44.24 -4.76
CA ARG A 799 13.46 -45.70 -4.87
C ARG A 799 14.41 -46.21 -5.98
N PRO A 800 15.74 -46.18 -5.77
CA PRO A 800 16.71 -46.60 -6.78
C PRO A 800 16.42 -48.01 -7.32
N GLY A 801 16.46 -48.18 -8.65
CA GLY A 801 16.14 -49.45 -9.31
C GLY A 801 14.66 -49.64 -9.66
N THR A 802 13.83 -48.60 -9.52
CA THR A 802 12.44 -48.61 -10.02
C THR A 802 12.41 -48.73 -11.54
N VAL A 803 11.49 -49.54 -12.06
CA VAL A 803 11.26 -49.75 -13.49
C VAL A 803 9.81 -49.44 -13.83
N VAL A 804 9.58 -48.61 -14.85
CA VAL A 804 8.25 -48.29 -15.39
C VAL A 804 8.13 -48.89 -16.78
N THR A 805 7.21 -49.83 -16.96
CA THR A 805 6.95 -50.49 -18.24
C THR A 805 5.74 -49.87 -18.92
N PRO A 806 5.88 -49.15 -20.05
CA PRO A 806 4.75 -48.68 -20.84
C PRO A 806 4.18 -49.82 -21.70
N LEU A 807 2.85 -49.97 -21.73
CA LEU A 807 2.15 -50.92 -22.59
C LEU A 807 0.99 -50.22 -23.30
N ASN A 808 1.03 -50.25 -24.65
CA ASN A 808 -0.07 -49.78 -25.46
C ASN A 808 -1.15 -50.87 -25.56
N ILE A 809 -2.34 -50.57 -25.05
CA ILE A 809 -3.54 -51.39 -25.16
C ILE A 809 -4.71 -50.63 -25.80
N ALA A 810 -4.42 -49.71 -26.73
CA ALA A 810 -5.44 -49.00 -27.52
C ALA A 810 -6.37 -49.95 -28.29
N TYR A 811 -5.93 -51.18 -28.54
CA TYR A 811 -6.78 -52.25 -29.08
C TYR A 811 -8.01 -52.51 -28.19
N TRP A 812 -7.86 -52.49 -26.87
CA TRP A 812 -8.98 -52.68 -25.93
C TRP A 812 -10.01 -51.56 -26.03
N GLU A 813 -9.57 -50.30 -26.12
CA GLU A 813 -10.48 -49.14 -26.26
C GLU A 813 -11.33 -49.21 -27.54
N ARG A 814 -10.79 -49.83 -28.60
CA ARG A 814 -11.47 -50.02 -29.89
C ARG A 814 -12.27 -51.31 -29.98
N ASN A 815 -11.96 -52.29 -29.12
CA ASN A 815 -12.55 -53.63 -29.11
C ASN A 815 -12.94 -54.02 -27.69
N LEU A 816 -13.92 -53.29 -27.16
CA LEU A 816 -14.57 -53.63 -25.90
C LEU A 816 -15.15 -55.05 -25.98
N ASN A 817 -15.27 -55.72 -24.84
CA ASN A 817 -15.61 -57.12 -24.63
C ASN A 817 -14.50 -58.13 -24.98
N CYS A 818 -13.30 -57.68 -25.40
CA CYS A 818 -12.18 -58.59 -25.62
C CYS A 818 -11.65 -59.22 -24.31
N SER A 819 -10.88 -60.30 -24.45
CA SER A 819 -10.25 -61.01 -23.33
C SER A 819 -9.10 -60.17 -22.75
N ILE A 820 -9.29 -59.63 -21.54
CA ILE A 820 -8.28 -58.83 -20.84
C ILE A 820 -7.04 -59.67 -20.51
N ASP A 821 -7.22 -60.93 -20.10
CA ASP A 821 -6.10 -61.82 -19.77
C ASP A 821 -5.22 -62.11 -20.99
N SER A 822 -5.84 -62.32 -22.14
CA SER A 822 -5.11 -62.51 -23.41
C SER A 822 -4.35 -61.25 -23.85
N LEU A 823 -4.80 -60.06 -23.43
CA LEU A 823 -4.22 -58.78 -23.84
C LEU A 823 -3.06 -58.35 -22.94
N ILE A 824 -3.21 -58.47 -21.61
CA ILE A 824 -2.23 -57.93 -20.65
C ILE A 824 -1.67 -58.95 -19.67
N GLY A 825 -2.17 -60.20 -19.66
CA GLY A 825 -1.85 -61.19 -18.64
C GLY A 825 -0.35 -61.44 -18.49
N ALA A 826 0.36 -61.61 -19.60
CA ALA A 826 1.82 -61.78 -19.60
C ALA A 826 2.58 -60.57 -19.02
N HIS A 827 2.06 -59.35 -19.17
CA HIS A 827 2.70 -58.10 -18.72
C HIS A 827 2.36 -57.73 -17.27
N THR A 828 1.28 -58.28 -16.73
CA THR A 828 0.83 -58.00 -15.35
C THR A 828 1.52 -58.86 -14.28
N THR A 829 2.34 -59.83 -14.67
CA THR A 829 3.08 -60.66 -13.72
C THR A 829 4.13 -59.82 -13.00
N ASP A 830 4.20 -59.97 -11.68
CA ASP A 830 5.27 -59.41 -10.85
C ASP A 830 5.35 -57.86 -10.86
N LYS A 831 4.19 -57.20 -10.87
CA LYS A 831 4.07 -55.73 -10.82
C LYS A 831 3.57 -55.25 -9.46
N ASP A 832 4.22 -54.24 -8.91
CA ASP A 832 3.85 -53.63 -7.62
C ASP A 832 2.73 -52.60 -7.79
N VAL A 833 2.76 -51.90 -8.93
CA VAL A 833 1.82 -50.84 -9.28
C VAL A 833 1.34 -51.01 -10.72
N ILE A 834 0.04 -50.87 -10.95
CA ILE A 834 -0.54 -50.70 -12.30
C ILE A 834 -1.16 -49.31 -12.40
N VAL A 835 -0.76 -48.56 -13.42
CA VAL A 835 -1.34 -47.25 -13.79
C VAL A 835 -2.22 -47.46 -15.01
N ILE A 836 -3.51 -47.13 -14.92
CA ILE A 836 -4.47 -47.22 -16.02
C ILE A 836 -4.72 -45.81 -16.57
N ARG A 837 -4.43 -45.59 -17.86
CA ARG A 837 -4.61 -44.31 -18.55
C ARG A 837 -5.25 -44.54 -19.91
N LEU A 838 -6.58 -44.59 -19.96
CA LEU A 838 -7.37 -44.98 -21.13
C LEU A 838 -8.69 -44.21 -21.16
N GLY A 839 -9.30 -44.17 -22.34
CA GLY A 839 -10.61 -43.57 -22.61
C GLY A 839 -10.66 -42.84 -23.95
N GLU A 840 -9.50 -42.39 -24.45
CA GLU A 840 -9.45 -41.53 -25.63
C GLU A 840 -9.93 -42.22 -26.91
N ASN A 841 -9.61 -43.50 -27.14
CA ASN A 841 -10.01 -44.21 -28.36
C ASN A 841 -11.41 -44.85 -28.29
N VAL A 842 -12.13 -44.72 -27.17
CA VAL A 842 -13.44 -45.34 -26.97
C VAL A 842 -14.52 -44.62 -27.80
N GLN A 843 -15.27 -45.38 -28.60
CA GLN A 843 -16.42 -44.88 -29.36
C GLN A 843 -17.76 -45.28 -28.72
N ASP A 844 -17.88 -46.53 -28.26
CA ASP A 844 -19.06 -47.03 -27.56
C ASP A 844 -18.98 -46.72 -26.06
N LYS A 845 -19.56 -45.58 -25.68
CA LYS A 845 -19.53 -45.08 -24.29
C LYS A 845 -20.36 -45.92 -23.32
N GLU A 846 -21.40 -46.61 -23.80
CA GLU A 846 -22.22 -47.46 -22.95
C GLU A 846 -21.49 -48.77 -22.63
N ALA A 847 -20.94 -49.44 -23.64
CA ALA A 847 -20.12 -50.64 -23.40
C ALA A 847 -18.89 -50.34 -22.54
N PHE A 848 -18.32 -49.13 -22.65
CA PHE A 848 -17.17 -48.71 -21.86
C PHE A 848 -17.45 -48.70 -20.36
N LYS A 849 -18.67 -48.30 -19.93
CA LYS A 849 -19.04 -48.27 -18.50
C LYS A 849 -18.89 -49.62 -17.82
N SER A 850 -19.31 -50.71 -18.48
CA SER A 850 -19.13 -52.06 -17.95
C SER A 850 -17.70 -52.56 -18.11
N ASP A 851 -17.04 -52.20 -19.20
CA ASP A 851 -15.73 -52.74 -19.53
C ASP A 851 -14.58 -52.18 -18.71
N ILE A 852 -14.62 -50.88 -18.41
CA ILE A 852 -13.61 -50.27 -17.54
C ILE A 852 -13.65 -50.90 -16.14
N LEU A 853 -14.83 -51.33 -15.66
CA LEU A 853 -14.97 -52.08 -14.41
C LEU A 853 -14.26 -53.44 -14.50
N ARG A 854 -14.45 -54.19 -15.59
CA ARG A 854 -13.77 -55.49 -15.80
C ARG A 854 -12.26 -55.33 -15.85
N LEU A 855 -11.76 -54.27 -16.50
CA LEU A 855 -10.33 -53.98 -16.60
C LEU A 855 -9.73 -53.62 -15.23
N VAL A 856 -10.38 -52.72 -14.49
CA VAL A 856 -9.97 -52.31 -13.15
C VAL A 856 -9.97 -53.50 -12.19
N GLU A 857 -11.02 -54.31 -12.21
CA GLU A 857 -11.12 -55.52 -11.40
C GLU A 857 -9.97 -56.50 -11.70
N TYR A 858 -9.69 -56.72 -12.99
CA TYR A 858 -8.58 -57.57 -13.40
C TYR A 858 -7.24 -57.04 -12.88
N CYS A 859 -6.95 -55.75 -13.06
CA CYS A 859 -5.69 -55.15 -12.61
C CYS A 859 -5.54 -55.20 -11.08
N LYS A 860 -6.64 -54.99 -10.35
CA LYS A 860 -6.64 -55.06 -8.88
C LYS A 860 -6.31 -56.45 -8.34
N ARG A 861 -6.57 -57.51 -9.11
CA ARG A 861 -6.14 -58.88 -8.77
C ARG A 861 -4.66 -59.15 -9.08
N LYS A 862 -3.99 -58.29 -9.83
CA LYS A 862 -2.62 -58.52 -10.33
C LYS A 862 -1.54 -57.67 -9.66
N ALA A 863 -1.89 -56.53 -9.06
CA ALA A 863 -0.95 -55.65 -8.38
C ALA A 863 -1.49 -55.13 -7.05
N ASN A 864 -0.58 -54.83 -6.12
CA ASN A 864 -0.92 -54.34 -4.78
C ASN A 864 -1.52 -52.93 -4.79
N LYS A 865 -1.14 -52.10 -5.76
CA LYS A 865 -1.64 -50.75 -5.93
C LYS A 865 -2.05 -50.55 -7.39
N VAL A 866 -3.27 -50.05 -7.59
CA VAL A 866 -3.75 -49.66 -8.91
C VAL A 866 -4.22 -48.22 -8.83
N VAL A 867 -3.77 -47.39 -9.77
CA VAL A 867 -4.20 -46.00 -9.92
C VAL A 867 -4.75 -45.80 -11.34
N ILE A 868 -5.72 -44.92 -11.47
CA ILE A 868 -6.38 -44.65 -12.75
C ILE A 868 -6.48 -43.16 -13.00
N THR A 869 -6.13 -42.72 -14.21
CA THR A 869 -6.22 -41.31 -14.61
C THR A 869 -7.53 -41.04 -15.35
N GLY A 870 -7.98 -39.79 -15.33
CA GLY A 870 -8.98 -39.29 -16.28
C GLY A 870 -8.44 -39.23 -17.71
N CYS A 871 -9.28 -38.78 -18.64
CA CYS A 871 -8.89 -38.58 -20.04
C CYS A 871 -8.06 -37.29 -20.18
N PHE A 872 -7.07 -37.30 -21.08
CA PHE A 872 -6.36 -36.06 -21.43
C PHE A 872 -7.28 -35.12 -22.22
N TRP A 873 -7.95 -35.66 -23.24
CA TRP A 873 -9.02 -34.95 -23.96
C TRP A 873 -10.34 -35.19 -23.25
N LYS A 874 -10.90 -34.13 -22.66
CA LYS A 874 -12.07 -34.22 -21.79
C LYS A 874 -13.30 -34.81 -22.51
N ASP A 875 -13.88 -35.85 -21.91
CA ASP A 875 -15.21 -36.40 -22.26
C ASP A 875 -15.97 -36.75 -20.97
N ASP A 876 -17.01 -35.97 -20.65
CA ASP A 876 -17.70 -36.07 -19.36
C ASP A 876 -18.35 -37.44 -19.08
N GLU A 877 -18.75 -38.19 -20.12
CA GLU A 877 -19.35 -39.50 -19.94
C GLU A 877 -18.30 -40.57 -19.64
N LYS A 878 -17.17 -40.53 -20.34
CA LYS A 878 -16.04 -41.43 -20.10
C LYS A 878 -15.40 -41.14 -18.75
N GLU A 879 -15.27 -39.86 -18.40
CA GLU A 879 -14.72 -39.44 -17.11
C GLU A 879 -15.58 -39.97 -15.95
N ARG A 880 -16.90 -39.86 -16.06
CA ARG A 880 -17.82 -40.44 -15.06
C ARG A 880 -17.67 -41.96 -14.95
N ALA A 881 -17.52 -42.68 -16.07
CA ALA A 881 -17.30 -44.12 -16.05
C ALA A 881 -16.00 -44.49 -15.33
N ILE A 882 -14.91 -43.74 -15.58
CA ILE A 882 -13.61 -43.91 -14.92
C ILE A 882 -13.70 -43.61 -13.43
N ILE A 883 -14.30 -42.48 -13.04
CA ILE A 883 -14.50 -42.10 -11.64
C ILE A 883 -15.34 -43.15 -10.90
N ASN A 884 -16.41 -43.64 -11.54
CA ASN A 884 -17.25 -44.69 -10.97
C ASN A 884 -16.47 -45.99 -10.77
N ALA A 885 -15.63 -46.39 -11.72
CA ALA A 885 -14.79 -47.57 -11.58
C ALA A 885 -13.72 -47.41 -10.49
N ALA A 886 -13.10 -46.23 -10.40
CA ALA A 886 -12.17 -45.91 -9.33
C ALA A 886 -12.86 -45.99 -7.97
N HIS A 887 -14.03 -45.38 -7.81
CA HIS A 887 -14.79 -45.39 -6.57
C HIS A 887 -15.25 -46.80 -6.17
N MET A 888 -15.82 -47.56 -7.11
CA MET A 888 -16.33 -48.92 -6.87
C MET A 888 -15.24 -49.88 -6.39
N TYR A 889 -14.02 -49.76 -6.92
CA TYR A 889 -12.90 -50.61 -6.55
C TYR A 889 -11.90 -49.92 -5.60
N GLY A 890 -12.22 -48.76 -5.04
CA GLY A 890 -11.37 -48.04 -4.08
C GLY A 890 -9.98 -47.69 -4.64
N LEU A 891 -9.89 -47.32 -5.91
CA LEU A 891 -8.66 -46.87 -6.55
C LEU A 891 -8.47 -45.36 -6.41
N THR A 892 -7.21 -44.91 -6.45
CA THR A 892 -6.92 -43.47 -6.58
C THR A 892 -7.21 -43.01 -8.00
N TYR A 893 -8.16 -42.09 -8.13
CA TYR A 893 -8.46 -41.37 -9.36
C TYR A 893 -7.59 -40.11 -9.49
N ILE A 894 -7.03 -39.87 -10.67
CA ILE A 894 -6.13 -38.74 -10.94
C ILE A 894 -6.71 -37.90 -12.10
N PRO A 895 -7.25 -36.69 -11.84
CA PRO A 895 -7.73 -35.82 -12.91
C PRO A 895 -6.56 -35.23 -13.70
N ILE A 896 -6.60 -35.34 -15.04
CA ILE A 896 -5.54 -34.83 -15.93
C ILE A 896 -6.07 -33.96 -17.09
N ASP A 897 -7.38 -33.76 -17.22
CA ASP A 897 -7.99 -32.97 -18.30
C ASP A 897 -7.56 -31.48 -18.30
N TRP A 898 -7.19 -30.97 -17.12
CA TRP A 898 -6.70 -29.60 -16.95
C TRP A 898 -5.36 -29.36 -17.67
N ILE A 899 -4.57 -30.41 -17.92
CA ILE A 899 -3.28 -30.30 -18.62
C ILE A 899 -3.51 -29.85 -20.06
N ASP A 900 -4.61 -30.29 -20.68
CA ASP A 900 -4.98 -29.93 -22.05
C ASP A 900 -5.33 -28.44 -22.22
N ARG A 901 -5.63 -27.73 -21.12
CA ARG A 901 -6.00 -26.31 -21.13
C ARG A 901 -4.83 -25.37 -20.92
N LEU A 902 -3.62 -25.91 -20.72
CA LEU A 902 -2.41 -25.11 -20.58
C LEU A 902 -1.95 -24.60 -21.96
N TYR A 903 -1.55 -23.33 -22.03
CA TYR A 903 -1.16 -22.67 -23.29
C TYR A 903 0.02 -23.33 -24.02
N ASP A 904 0.85 -24.10 -23.29
CA ASP A 904 2.09 -24.75 -23.77
C ASP A 904 2.17 -26.24 -23.40
N SER A 905 1.11 -27.03 -23.58
CA SER A 905 1.13 -28.48 -23.30
C SER A 905 0.99 -29.36 -24.53
N ARG A 906 1.03 -28.78 -25.74
CA ARG A 906 0.89 -29.47 -27.02
C ARG A 906 1.96 -28.96 -28.00
N PRO A 907 2.47 -29.81 -28.91
CA PRO A 907 3.38 -29.37 -29.94
C PRO A 907 2.66 -28.50 -30.96
N LYS A 908 3.42 -27.81 -31.80
CA LYS A 908 2.95 -27.02 -32.93
C LYS A 908 3.40 -27.65 -34.25
N VAL A 909 2.64 -27.43 -35.31
CA VAL A 909 3.13 -27.77 -36.66
C VAL A 909 4.44 -27.02 -36.89
N GLY A 910 5.50 -27.74 -37.27
CA GLY A 910 6.85 -27.19 -37.37
C GLY A 910 7.80 -27.55 -36.22
N ASP A 911 7.28 -28.09 -35.10
CA ASP A 911 8.14 -28.56 -34.01
C ASP A 911 8.97 -29.78 -34.44
N THR A 912 10.12 -29.98 -33.77
CA THR A 912 11.07 -31.06 -34.07
C THR A 912 10.92 -32.21 -33.08
N LEU A 913 10.67 -33.41 -33.59
CA LEU A 913 10.74 -34.68 -32.84
C LEU A 913 11.92 -35.52 -33.35
N TYR A 914 12.26 -36.61 -32.64
CA TYR A 914 13.35 -37.51 -33.02
C TYR A 914 12.83 -38.91 -33.32
N ASP A 915 13.35 -39.56 -34.37
CA ASP A 915 13.02 -40.95 -34.70
C ASP A 915 13.77 -41.95 -33.80
N ILE A 916 13.50 -43.25 -33.97
CA ILE A 916 14.16 -44.34 -33.23
C ILE A 916 15.70 -44.37 -33.41
N HIS A 917 16.25 -43.69 -34.41
CA HIS A 917 17.69 -43.58 -34.66
C HIS A 917 18.27 -42.25 -34.17
N GLY A 918 17.48 -41.42 -33.48
CA GLY A 918 17.87 -40.10 -33.00
C GLY A 918 17.98 -39.05 -34.10
N LYS A 919 17.40 -39.29 -35.28
CA LYS A 919 17.36 -38.31 -36.37
C LYS A 919 16.15 -37.38 -36.21
N PRO A 920 16.34 -36.05 -36.28
CA PRO A 920 15.23 -35.11 -36.15
C PRO A 920 14.31 -35.14 -37.37
N TYR A 921 13.00 -35.02 -37.15
CA TYR A 921 11.97 -34.81 -38.16
C TYR A 921 10.95 -33.77 -37.68
N THR A 922 10.31 -33.09 -38.62
CA THR A 922 9.34 -32.03 -38.33
C THR A 922 7.93 -32.60 -38.24
N VAL A 923 7.14 -32.14 -37.26
CA VAL A 923 5.73 -32.53 -37.13
C VAL A 923 4.89 -31.82 -38.19
N THR A 924 4.21 -32.60 -39.02
CA THR A 924 3.36 -32.13 -40.12
C THR A 924 1.87 -32.50 -39.93
N LYS A 925 1.56 -33.40 -38.99
CA LYS A 925 0.21 -33.97 -38.82
C LYS A 925 -0.53 -33.38 -37.63
N ASP A 926 -1.74 -32.90 -37.89
CA ASP A 926 -2.63 -32.33 -36.87
C ASP A 926 -2.96 -33.28 -35.72
N PHE A 927 -3.08 -34.59 -36.00
CA PHE A 927 -3.40 -35.54 -34.94
C PHE A 927 -2.21 -35.78 -33.98
N ILE A 928 -0.96 -35.60 -34.42
CA ILE A 928 0.22 -35.71 -33.56
C ILE A 928 0.25 -34.51 -32.60
N ILE A 929 0.02 -33.30 -33.10
CA ILE A 929 0.01 -32.09 -32.25
C ILE A 929 -1.20 -32.01 -31.31
N ALA A 930 -2.19 -32.87 -31.45
CA ALA A 930 -3.27 -33.00 -30.48
C ALA A 930 -2.81 -33.68 -29.17
N HIS A 931 -1.68 -34.40 -29.19
CA HIS A 931 -1.12 -35.12 -28.05
C HIS A 931 -0.30 -34.18 -27.15
N PRO A 932 -0.07 -34.54 -25.87
CA PRO A 932 0.76 -33.74 -24.98
C PRO A 932 2.22 -33.71 -25.43
N ASP A 933 2.82 -32.51 -25.42
CA ASP A 933 4.26 -32.31 -25.65
C ASP A 933 5.09 -32.73 -24.43
N ASP A 934 6.40 -32.47 -24.45
CA ASP A 934 7.31 -32.77 -23.34
C ASP A 934 6.84 -32.17 -22.00
N LYS A 935 6.26 -30.95 -22.01
CA LYS A 935 5.73 -30.31 -20.80
C LYS A 935 4.45 -31.01 -20.33
N GLY A 936 3.54 -31.32 -21.25
CA GLY A 936 2.32 -32.08 -20.98
C GLY A 936 2.61 -33.48 -20.42
N MET A 937 3.54 -34.21 -21.04
CA MET A 937 4.01 -35.52 -20.60
C MET A 937 4.60 -35.47 -19.20
N LYS A 938 5.46 -34.48 -18.90
CA LYS A 938 5.99 -34.28 -17.55
C LYS A 938 4.90 -33.99 -16.52
N LYS A 939 3.86 -33.22 -16.86
CA LYS A 939 2.73 -32.94 -15.96
C LYS A 939 1.89 -34.18 -15.67
N ILE A 940 1.70 -35.06 -16.67
CA ILE A 940 1.07 -36.37 -16.48
C ILE A 940 1.90 -37.22 -15.50
N ALA A 941 3.22 -37.28 -15.71
CA ALA A 941 4.14 -38.00 -14.81
C ALA A 941 4.11 -37.44 -13.38
N GLU A 942 4.12 -36.12 -13.19
CA GLU A 942 4.03 -35.46 -11.89
C GLU A 942 2.70 -35.79 -11.18
N ALA A 943 1.59 -35.82 -11.92
CA ALA A 943 0.27 -36.15 -11.36
C ALA A 943 0.22 -37.60 -10.85
N ILE A 944 0.81 -38.54 -11.60
CA ILE A 944 0.92 -39.95 -11.19
C ILE A 944 1.90 -40.09 -10.01
N TYR A 945 3.08 -39.47 -10.09
CA TYR A 945 4.12 -39.55 -9.06
C TYR A 945 3.61 -39.12 -7.67
N ARG A 946 2.79 -38.06 -7.59
CA ARG A 946 2.24 -37.55 -6.33
C ARG A 946 1.40 -38.56 -5.56
N VAL A 947 0.83 -39.55 -6.24
CA VAL A 947 -0.03 -40.56 -5.61
C VAL A 947 0.64 -41.91 -5.42
N LEU A 948 1.85 -42.12 -5.97
CA LEU A 948 2.62 -43.38 -5.87
C LEU A 948 3.54 -43.38 -4.66
#